data_AF-A0A9N9GP19-F1
#
_entry.id   AF-A0A9N9GP19-F1
#
_cell.length_a   1.000
_cell.length_b   1.000
_cell.length_c   1.000
_cell.angle_alpha   90.00
_cell.angle_beta   90.00
_cell.angle_gamma   90.00
#
_symmetry.space_group_name_H-M   'P 1'
#
loop_
_entity.id
_entity.type
_entity.pdbx_description
1 polymer ?
#
loop_
_entity_poly.entity_id
_entity_poly.type
_entity_poly.pdbx_seq_one_letter_code
_entity_poly.pdbx_strand_id
1 'polypeptide(L)'
;MVTIEYYSLPLFDFSMEKNSYTIDITNTILTSQNINSCNSQDDEKILSSEQGFENEKKIENELNYKNKSEVLPVPIVNISGSNSNYATVINDDPKNWPPTKKWWILFIVTVSGMLSPIASTILYPAVIILRKELDTTEIVVNSLVWAAYSDKFATRRKVYLASIIVFIISTIACAVATNIWLLLIMRAIQACGSSAVLSIGSGIISDIYDSTERGHAYGLFYLAYWIGPFVGPMCGGYFTEYLSWRWMFWFLTIYGGIILLLILFSLPETFRMVSSSTDNSSTIRFNPIAPLKLLRYPNVTLVIIYISIISSIIHLQYISVPRNFSKRYNLSSSTVGLLFIAPAAGCAIGSLLGGKYSDFVLRKKRSENGDFSYPEMRIHSIWFGAFLVPSSYLTYGWLLEKNFNIIVLMILWFFGKVFLGSLGTLVVFNSLSTYLVDAYPTRSASVIALNNCIRFMVAGTVAILEPLMEDTLGTGWMFTLMVSLGIISTCFIVIVYFKGKEWRENVLSNSETSKKDSTLKNEKSKSSKKKCKEIGSVENGDPSELTSKNNNKHENNSIVVEKSLKKKKVKDKDEKTTVSSPFNGKSPKTKKQKVENDALKSEINDNIVTNDIETTSQFNESVSEKIKEIPDHLKISSYRITQTTIDSLKQRGIESLFPIQAATFDLIYDGKDVLARAKTGTGKTLAFALPITEVLLKSNEEGSLKNVHRGRAPKVIIMTPTRDLAKQVSSEFESIAPNLKVLCIYGGVAYDFQTQGLRNGIDVLVGTPGRVLDHIDRGNLKLGDLKFICLDEADQMLDIGFAESMETVLQHVKQHKESQNKGIDYQTLLFSATVPDWVKNTVKKYLRTDYVSVDLTRNTDTKTNENIRHIAIRSTWKSRKDIIGDVVTCYAGSGSCVIFCNTKSDANELVLNDKLKQDARVLHGDIVQTQREITMKAFREGKFKCIICTDVLARGIDIPQVDLVINCEPPKDIDSYVHRAGRTARAGRQGIALTFFKPQEENRILNIQRCIGVTFQIVGPPQPQDIITATANDAVKNLESVESNVLPYFYSTAKELIESQGAIGALSAALAYMSGYSGGIKKRSLMSADEGYTTLLFRFTYPIRHTSYVRNIFRKHFTDLPEDAVKRFNMTKDMQGVVCDISTQYLEIDEDGHLILGGKQWYDAETTTLEVAKELPELVQTNKSFERNGGFSNGYGNNGYGNSGYGNNNGYKNGYGNNNG
;
A
#
# COMPACT_ATOMS: atom_id res chain seq x y z
N MET A 1 2.16 -31.55 38.30
CA MET A 1 1.35 -32.45 39.15
C MET A 1 0.01 -31.79 39.41
N VAL A 2 -1.04 -32.56 39.79
CA VAL A 2 -2.47 -32.15 39.85
C VAL A 2 -3.07 -32.06 38.43
N THR A 3 -3.59 -33.09 37.73
CA THR A 3 -4.65 -34.11 38.01
C THR A 3 -5.90 -33.54 38.69
N ILE A 4 -7.15 -33.80 38.29
CA ILE A 4 -7.83 -34.63 37.25
C ILE A 4 -9.26 -34.06 37.11
N GLU A 5 -9.93 -34.17 35.95
CA GLU A 5 -11.32 -34.72 35.89
C GLU A 5 -11.80 -35.03 34.46
N TYR A 6 -12.54 -36.12 34.35
CA TYR A 6 -13.14 -36.70 33.14
C TYR A 6 -14.62 -36.94 33.45
N TYR A 7 -15.52 -36.74 32.49
CA TYR A 7 -16.81 -37.42 32.49
C TYR A 7 -17.18 -37.89 31.08
N SER A 8 -17.87 -39.03 31.02
CA SER A 8 -18.02 -39.87 29.84
C SER A 8 -19.45 -40.38 29.68
N LEU A 9 -19.74 -40.98 28.52
CA LEU A 9 -20.86 -41.91 28.20
C LEU A 9 -22.24 -41.28 27.89
N PRO A 10 -23.14 -41.99 27.15
CA PRO A 10 -23.07 -43.42 26.78
C PRO A 10 -23.11 -43.78 25.27
N LEU A 11 -22.57 -44.97 24.99
CA LEU A 11 -22.82 -45.80 23.81
C LEU A 11 -23.99 -46.76 24.07
N PHE A 12 -24.55 -47.36 23.02
CA PHE A 12 -25.33 -48.60 23.13
C PHE A 12 -24.91 -49.61 22.05
N ASP A 13 -24.75 -50.87 22.47
CA ASP A 13 -24.19 -52.00 21.72
C ASP A 13 -25.18 -52.72 20.79
N PHE A 14 -24.63 -53.53 19.86
CA PHE A 14 -25.24 -54.80 19.45
C PHE A 14 -24.20 -55.84 18.98
N SER A 15 -24.44 -57.13 19.27
CA SER A 15 -23.61 -58.32 18.97
C SER A 15 -24.53 -59.56 18.89
N MET A 16 -24.21 -60.78 18.41
CA MET A 16 -22.98 -61.55 18.12
C MET A 16 -23.16 -62.34 16.78
N GLU A 17 -22.27 -63.19 16.21
CA GLU A 17 -20.93 -63.71 16.52
C GLU A 17 -20.18 -64.15 15.21
N LYS A 18 -19.12 -64.99 15.33
CA LYS A 18 -18.58 -66.08 14.44
C LYS A 18 -19.00 -66.12 12.94
N ASN A 19 -18.10 -66.41 11.99
CA ASN A 19 -17.02 -67.43 12.05
C ASN A 19 -15.99 -67.30 10.89
N SER A 20 -14.70 -67.58 11.15
CA SER A 20 -13.64 -68.04 10.17
C SER A 20 -13.25 -67.17 8.96
N TYR A 21 -11.99 -67.10 8.45
CA TYR A 21 -10.68 -67.69 8.81
C TYR A 21 -9.50 -66.74 8.47
N THR A 22 -8.34 -67.04 9.06
CA THR A 22 -6.95 -66.54 8.87
C THR A 22 -6.46 -66.38 7.40
N ILE A 23 -5.35 -65.68 7.08
CA ILE A 23 -3.93 -65.98 7.42
C ILE A 23 -3.02 -64.73 7.38
N ASP A 24 -1.90 -64.82 8.11
CA ASP A 24 -0.91 -63.79 8.43
C ASP A 24 0.54 -64.26 8.08
N ILE A 25 1.51 -63.35 8.20
CA ILE A 25 2.97 -63.50 8.38
C ILE A 25 3.95 -64.05 7.28
N THR A 26 4.90 -63.15 6.93
CA THR A 26 6.38 -63.32 6.77
C THR A 26 7.11 -64.17 5.70
N ASN A 27 8.18 -63.51 5.20
CA ASN A 27 9.57 -64.00 4.98
C ASN A 27 9.99 -64.83 3.74
N THR A 28 10.67 -64.11 2.83
CA THR A 28 12.15 -64.23 2.60
C THR A 28 12.73 -65.46 1.84
N ILE A 29 13.23 -65.13 0.62
CA ILE A 29 14.48 -65.62 -0.04
C ILE A 29 14.44 -66.69 -1.18
N LEU A 30 14.85 -66.18 -2.36
CA LEU A 30 15.65 -66.74 -3.48
C LEU A 30 15.13 -67.76 -4.53
N THR A 31 15.60 -67.44 -5.75
CA THR A 31 16.06 -68.28 -6.88
C THR A 31 15.14 -68.75 -8.04
N SER A 32 15.53 -68.22 -9.22
CA SER A 32 15.72 -68.89 -10.54
C SER A 32 14.56 -69.30 -11.47
N GLN A 33 14.58 -68.61 -12.63
CA GLN A 33 14.49 -69.11 -14.01
C GLN A 33 13.15 -69.58 -14.64
N ASN A 34 12.86 -68.95 -15.80
CA ASN A 34 12.35 -69.48 -17.07
C ASN A 34 11.47 -70.74 -17.09
N ILE A 35 10.32 -70.66 -17.80
CA ILE A 35 10.16 -71.23 -19.16
C ILE A 35 8.78 -70.82 -19.76
N ASN A 36 8.70 -70.78 -21.09
CA ASN A 36 7.50 -70.49 -21.89
C ASN A 36 6.42 -71.57 -21.74
N SER A 37 5.13 -71.24 -21.98
CA SER A 37 4.44 -71.60 -23.25
C SER A 37 2.90 -71.47 -23.23
N CYS A 38 2.38 -71.01 -24.37
CA CYS A 38 1.18 -71.46 -25.10
C CYS A 38 -0.24 -71.56 -24.47
N ASN A 39 -1.17 -70.97 -25.25
CA ASN A 39 -2.44 -71.54 -25.71
C ASN A 39 -3.73 -71.49 -24.85
N SER A 40 -4.53 -70.45 -25.15
CA SER A 40 -5.79 -70.51 -25.93
C SER A 40 -7.02 -71.31 -25.45
N GLN A 41 -8.19 -70.74 -25.77
CA GLN A 41 -9.55 -71.32 -25.84
C GLN A 41 -10.28 -71.54 -24.49
N ASP A 42 -11.61 -71.43 -24.40
CA ASP A 42 -12.61 -70.65 -25.17
C ASP A 42 -13.93 -70.57 -24.36
N ASP A 43 -14.75 -69.57 -24.69
CA ASP A 43 -16.23 -69.62 -24.80
C ASP A 43 -17.26 -69.63 -23.64
N GLU A 44 -18.39 -68.98 -24.00
CA GLU A 44 -19.82 -69.23 -23.63
C GLU A 44 -20.39 -68.89 -22.23
N LYS A 45 -21.67 -68.45 -22.05
CA LYS A 45 -22.70 -67.82 -22.93
C LYS A 45 -23.95 -67.39 -22.11
N ILE A 46 -24.42 -66.13 -22.20
CA ILE A 46 -25.84 -65.68 -22.04
C ILE A 46 -25.89 -64.29 -22.74
N LEU A 47 -26.49 -64.02 -23.90
CA LEU A 47 -27.72 -64.37 -24.63
C LEU A 47 -28.94 -63.44 -24.38
N SER A 48 -29.29 -62.73 -25.46
CA SER A 48 -30.60 -62.18 -25.87
C SER A 48 -31.34 -61.14 -25.02
N SER A 49 -31.34 -59.89 -25.53
CA SER A 49 -32.58 -59.14 -25.72
C SER A 49 -32.57 -58.37 -27.07
N GLU A 50 -33.46 -58.82 -27.96
CA GLU A 50 -34.18 -58.07 -28.99
C GLU A 50 -33.45 -57.45 -30.21
N GLN A 51 -33.62 -58.16 -31.33
CA GLN A 51 -33.46 -57.70 -32.70
C GLN A 51 -34.44 -56.55 -33.00
N GLY A 52 -33.95 -55.31 -33.05
CA GLY A 52 -34.78 -54.14 -33.40
C GLY A 52 -34.12 -53.04 -34.24
N PHE A 53 -32.80 -53.12 -34.51
CA PHE A 53 -32.03 -51.96 -35.02
C PHE A 53 -31.13 -52.22 -36.25
N GLU A 54 -31.20 -53.40 -36.89
CA GLU A 54 -30.32 -53.72 -38.04
C GLU A 54 -30.91 -53.41 -39.43
N ASN A 55 -32.22 -53.10 -39.54
CA ASN A 55 -32.82 -52.77 -40.84
C ASN A 55 -32.81 -51.27 -41.19
N GLU A 56 -32.77 -50.35 -40.23
CA GLU A 56 -32.63 -48.91 -40.53
C GLU A 56 -31.22 -48.56 -41.07
N LYS A 57 -30.17 -49.22 -40.54
CA LYS A 57 -28.78 -49.02 -40.99
C LYS A 57 -28.49 -49.47 -42.42
N LYS A 58 -29.40 -50.20 -43.08
CA LYS A 58 -29.23 -50.59 -44.49
C LYS A 58 -29.80 -49.57 -45.47
N ILE A 59 -30.86 -48.85 -45.09
CA ILE A 59 -31.49 -47.80 -45.92
C ILE A 59 -30.68 -46.49 -45.84
N GLU A 60 -30.12 -46.17 -44.67
CA GLU A 60 -29.27 -44.99 -44.48
C GLU A 60 -27.93 -45.06 -45.27
N ASN A 61 -27.48 -46.26 -45.62
CA ASN A 61 -26.25 -46.48 -46.39
C ASN A 61 -26.42 -46.34 -47.91
N GLU A 62 -27.63 -46.48 -48.47
CA GLU A 62 -27.85 -46.27 -49.91
C GLU A 62 -28.14 -44.80 -50.26
N LEU A 63 -28.71 -44.02 -49.34
CA LEU A 63 -28.99 -42.58 -49.54
C LEU A 63 -27.74 -41.69 -49.49
N ASN A 64 -26.65 -42.13 -48.83
CA ASN A 64 -25.40 -41.37 -48.75
C ASN A 64 -24.42 -41.62 -49.91
N TYR A 65 -24.69 -42.55 -50.82
CA TYR A 65 -23.78 -42.89 -51.92
C TYR A 65 -23.91 -41.99 -53.17
N LYS A 66 -24.83 -41.02 -53.19
CA LYS A 66 -25.13 -40.18 -54.37
C LYS A 66 -24.64 -38.72 -54.32
N ASN A 67 -23.97 -38.28 -53.25
CA ASN A 67 -23.42 -36.92 -53.13
C ASN A 67 -21.90 -36.86 -52.87
N LYS A 68 -21.13 -37.79 -53.45
CA LYS A 68 -19.69 -37.57 -53.66
C LYS A 68 -19.47 -36.60 -54.83
N SER A 69 -19.39 -35.31 -54.53
CA SER A 69 -18.60 -34.38 -55.34
C SER A 69 -17.33 -34.05 -54.57
N GLU A 70 -16.18 -34.23 -55.22
CA GLU A 70 -14.87 -34.14 -54.58
C GLU A 70 -14.56 -32.70 -54.15
N VAL A 71 -14.29 -32.51 -52.86
CA VAL A 71 -13.57 -31.35 -52.36
C VAL A 71 -12.39 -31.85 -51.54
N LEU A 72 -11.20 -31.77 -52.16
CA LEU A 72 -9.92 -32.16 -51.58
C LEU A 72 -9.65 -31.36 -50.29
N PRO A 73 -9.32 -32.01 -49.16
CA PRO A 73 -8.77 -31.31 -48.00
C PRO A 73 -7.36 -30.79 -48.34
N VAL A 74 -7.07 -29.53 -48.00
CA VAL A 74 -5.85 -28.82 -48.43
C VAL A 74 -4.57 -29.52 -47.96
N PRO A 75 -3.68 -29.98 -48.87
CA PRO A 75 -2.41 -30.58 -48.50
C PRO A 75 -1.37 -29.51 -48.11
N ILE A 76 -0.52 -29.84 -47.13
CA ILE A 76 0.74 -29.12 -46.90
C ILE A 76 1.72 -29.59 -47.98
N VAL A 77 1.86 -28.83 -49.06
CA VAL A 77 2.76 -29.19 -50.16
C VAL A 77 4.21 -28.92 -49.75
N ASN A 78 4.99 -30.00 -49.59
CA ASN A 78 6.44 -29.94 -49.76
C ASN A 78 6.75 -29.95 -51.26
N ILE A 79 7.26 -28.85 -51.82
CA ILE A 79 7.79 -28.85 -53.19
C ILE A 79 9.27 -29.26 -53.14
N SER A 80 9.50 -30.56 -53.31
CA SER A 80 10.81 -31.12 -53.68
C SER A 80 10.60 -32.14 -54.80
N GLY A 81 10.33 -31.63 -56.01
CA GLY A 81 9.98 -32.39 -57.21
C GLY A 81 9.81 -31.42 -58.38
N SER A 82 10.14 -31.86 -59.60
CA SER A 82 10.44 -30.99 -60.74
C SER A 82 9.22 -30.47 -61.54
N ASN A 83 9.49 -29.36 -62.26
CA ASN A 83 8.83 -28.82 -63.45
C ASN A 83 7.65 -27.81 -63.35
N SER A 84 7.75 -26.84 -64.27
CA SER A 84 6.77 -25.85 -64.75
C SER A 84 6.29 -24.74 -63.81
N ASN A 85 6.96 -23.58 -63.96
CA ASN A 85 6.42 -22.22 -64.16
C ASN A 85 5.32 -21.65 -63.22
N TYR A 86 5.49 -20.37 -62.87
CA TYR A 86 4.64 -19.54 -61.98
C TYR A 86 4.86 -19.71 -60.46
N ALA A 87 6.09 -19.48 -60.01
CA ALA A 87 6.37 -19.05 -58.64
C ALA A 87 7.30 -17.83 -58.65
N THR A 88 6.80 -16.65 -58.26
CA THR A 88 7.65 -15.48 -58.00
C THR A 88 8.47 -15.73 -56.74
N VAL A 89 9.78 -15.85 -56.90
CA VAL A 89 10.73 -16.21 -55.84
C VAL A 89 10.72 -15.21 -54.69
N ILE A 90 10.37 -15.65 -53.48
CA ILE A 90 10.67 -14.92 -52.24
C ILE A 90 12.14 -15.17 -51.93
N ASN A 91 12.98 -14.15 -52.15
CA ASN A 91 14.42 -14.32 -52.31
C ASN A 91 15.24 -14.54 -51.02
N ASP A 92 14.61 -14.58 -49.84
CA ASP A 92 15.26 -14.89 -48.55
C ASP A 92 14.23 -15.38 -47.49
N ASP A 93 13.78 -16.65 -47.57
CA ASP A 93 12.91 -17.24 -46.52
C ASP A 93 13.76 -17.66 -45.29
N PRO A 94 13.47 -17.17 -44.08
CA PRO A 94 14.16 -17.57 -42.84
C PRO A 94 14.18 -19.07 -42.55
N LYS A 95 13.23 -19.84 -43.08
CA LYS A 95 13.24 -21.31 -43.00
C LYS A 95 14.37 -21.97 -43.79
N ASN A 96 14.87 -21.33 -44.85
CA ASN A 96 15.89 -21.89 -45.72
C ASN A 96 17.33 -21.45 -45.32
N TRP A 97 17.48 -20.71 -44.22
CA TRP A 97 18.78 -20.29 -43.71
C TRP A 97 19.66 -21.46 -43.25
N PRO A 98 21.00 -21.36 -43.42
CA PRO A 98 21.93 -22.41 -43.01
C PRO A 98 21.84 -22.67 -41.49
N PRO A 99 22.09 -23.92 -41.05
CA PRO A 99 21.88 -24.31 -39.65
C PRO A 99 22.72 -23.49 -38.67
N THR A 100 23.92 -23.06 -39.06
CA THR A 100 24.78 -22.16 -38.26
C THR A 100 24.12 -20.81 -38.00
N LYS A 101 23.49 -20.18 -39.02
CA LYS A 101 22.73 -18.92 -38.87
C LYS A 101 21.50 -19.12 -37.98
N LYS A 102 20.77 -20.23 -38.14
CA LYS A 102 19.62 -20.58 -37.28
C LYS A 102 20.05 -20.75 -35.81
N TRP A 103 21.13 -21.48 -35.55
CA TRP A 103 21.69 -21.69 -34.21
C TRP A 103 22.17 -20.39 -33.56
N TRP A 104 22.85 -19.51 -34.29
CA TRP A 104 23.27 -18.20 -33.77
C TRP A 104 22.07 -17.30 -33.39
N ILE A 105 21.02 -17.27 -34.21
CA ILE A 105 19.80 -16.53 -33.90
C ILE A 105 19.08 -17.14 -32.69
N LEU A 106 18.97 -18.48 -32.63
CA LEU A 106 18.41 -19.17 -31.47
C LEU A 106 19.19 -18.85 -30.19
N PHE A 107 20.53 -18.83 -30.24
CA PHE A 107 21.38 -18.44 -29.10
C PHE A 107 21.09 -17.01 -28.62
N ILE A 108 21.05 -16.02 -29.52
CA ILE A 108 20.75 -14.61 -29.18
C ILE A 108 19.37 -14.49 -28.54
N VAL A 109 18.35 -15.11 -29.13
CA VAL A 109 16.97 -15.10 -28.62
C VAL A 109 16.85 -15.80 -27.26
N THR A 110 17.59 -16.91 -27.08
CA THR A 110 17.67 -17.68 -25.84
C THR A 110 18.32 -16.89 -24.70
N VAL A 111 19.50 -16.29 -24.92
CA VAL A 111 20.18 -15.43 -23.92
C VAL A 111 19.29 -14.24 -23.58
N SER A 112 18.65 -13.61 -24.57
CA SER A 112 17.70 -12.52 -24.32
C SER A 112 16.54 -12.95 -23.40
N GLY A 113 16.01 -14.17 -23.60
CA GLY A 113 14.89 -14.74 -22.82
C GLY A 113 15.13 -14.85 -21.31
N MET A 114 16.39 -14.80 -20.84
CA MET A 114 16.76 -14.77 -19.42
C MET A 114 16.44 -13.43 -18.73
N LEU A 115 16.29 -12.34 -19.49
CA LEU A 115 16.18 -10.99 -18.97
C LEU A 115 14.96 -10.80 -18.03
N SER A 116 13.79 -11.29 -18.45
CA SER A 116 12.54 -11.18 -17.67
C SER A 116 12.53 -12.00 -16.37
N PRO A 117 12.93 -13.28 -16.37
CA PRO A 117 12.95 -14.05 -15.14
C PRO A 117 14.03 -13.57 -14.18
N ILE A 118 15.27 -13.26 -14.61
CA ILE A 118 16.29 -12.72 -13.70
C ILE A 118 15.79 -11.41 -13.06
N ALA A 119 15.18 -10.51 -13.84
CA ALA A 119 14.68 -9.24 -13.32
C ALA A 119 13.59 -9.40 -12.24
N SER A 120 12.78 -10.47 -12.30
CA SER A 120 11.76 -10.77 -11.29
C SER A 120 12.32 -11.54 -10.09
N THR A 121 13.11 -12.58 -10.31
CA THR A 121 13.56 -13.49 -9.23
C THR A 121 14.75 -12.96 -8.42
N ILE A 122 15.52 -12.00 -8.93
CA ILE A 122 16.63 -11.37 -8.19
C ILE A 122 16.18 -10.71 -6.89
N LEU A 123 14.90 -10.32 -6.78
CA LEU A 123 14.37 -9.71 -5.57
C LEU A 123 14.01 -10.72 -4.48
N TYR A 124 13.79 -12.02 -4.77
CA TYR A 124 13.22 -12.96 -3.79
C TYR A 124 13.98 -13.05 -2.44
N PRO A 125 15.33 -13.07 -2.39
CA PRO A 125 16.08 -13.01 -1.13
C PRO A 125 16.04 -11.63 -0.46
N ALA A 126 15.79 -10.58 -1.25
CA ALA A 126 15.70 -9.19 -0.80
C ALA A 126 14.30 -8.81 -0.31
N VAL A 127 13.24 -9.57 -0.62
CA VAL A 127 11.84 -9.28 -0.24
C VAL A 127 11.69 -8.98 1.25
N ILE A 128 12.41 -9.69 2.13
CA ILE A 128 12.35 -9.49 3.58
C ILE A 128 12.90 -8.10 3.98
N ILE A 129 13.98 -7.65 3.33
CA ILE A 129 14.62 -6.35 3.59
C ILE A 129 13.86 -5.21 2.89
N LEU A 130 13.43 -5.40 1.64
CA LEU A 130 12.58 -4.46 0.91
C LEU A 130 11.25 -4.22 1.63
N ARG A 131 10.64 -5.26 2.21
CA ARG A 131 9.43 -5.12 3.04
C ARG A 131 9.71 -4.34 4.33
N LYS A 132 10.88 -4.51 4.94
CA LYS A 132 11.30 -3.82 6.17
C LYS A 132 11.68 -2.35 5.93
N GLU A 133 12.24 -2.02 4.77
CA GLU A 133 12.62 -0.65 4.41
C GLU A 133 11.49 0.15 3.73
N LEU A 134 10.56 -0.50 3.02
CA LEU A 134 9.62 0.16 2.10
C LEU A 134 8.13 -0.24 2.23
N ASP A 135 7.76 -1.10 3.20
CA ASP A 135 6.37 -1.37 3.66
C ASP A 135 5.30 -1.53 2.53
N THR A 136 5.50 -2.48 1.59
CA THR A 136 4.58 -2.66 0.44
C THR A 136 4.38 -4.12 -0.03
N THR A 137 3.35 -4.31 -0.86
CA THR A 137 3.01 -5.53 -1.63
C THR A 137 3.03 -5.23 -3.14
N GLU A 138 3.41 -6.20 -3.99
CA GLU A 138 3.53 -6.01 -5.46
C GLU A 138 2.32 -6.52 -6.27
N ILE A 139 2.08 -5.95 -7.47
CA ILE A 139 1.64 -6.60 -8.75
C ILE A 139 1.21 -5.55 -9.80
N VAL A 140 1.69 -5.65 -11.05
CA VAL A 140 1.02 -5.10 -12.27
C VAL A 140 1.33 -5.98 -13.50
N VAL A 141 0.36 -6.11 -14.42
CA VAL A 141 0.34 -6.93 -15.65
C VAL A 141 0.77 -6.13 -16.89
N ASN A 142 1.67 -6.63 -17.77
CA ASN A 142 1.92 -5.94 -19.07
C ASN A 142 2.63 -6.69 -20.24
N SER A 143 2.15 -7.85 -20.72
CA SER A 143 2.77 -8.57 -21.87
C SER A 143 2.07 -8.40 -23.24
N LEU A 144 0.82 -7.93 -23.30
CA LEU A 144 -0.02 -8.04 -24.51
C LEU A 144 0.32 -7.05 -25.64
N VAL A 145 0.83 -5.86 -25.30
CA VAL A 145 0.98 -4.73 -26.24
C VAL A 145 1.97 -5.02 -27.37
N TRP A 146 3.15 -5.54 -27.03
CA TRP A 146 4.25 -5.71 -27.99
C TRP A 146 4.01 -6.80 -29.03
N ALA A 147 3.38 -7.91 -28.62
CA ALA A 147 3.06 -9.01 -29.52
C ALA A 147 2.05 -8.59 -30.59
N ALA A 148 0.96 -7.94 -30.17
CA ALA A 148 -0.06 -7.38 -31.06
C ALA A 148 0.54 -6.37 -32.07
N TYR A 149 1.58 -5.63 -31.66
CA TYR A 149 2.28 -4.70 -32.53
C TYR A 149 3.15 -5.45 -33.56
N SER A 150 3.95 -6.41 -33.12
CA SER A 150 4.86 -7.17 -34.01
C SER A 150 4.11 -8.01 -35.06
N ASP A 151 2.98 -8.63 -34.70
CA ASP A 151 2.15 -9.40 -35.64
C ASP A 151 1.37 -8.50 -36.62
N LYS A 152 1.07 -7.24 -36.24
CA LYS A 152 0.29 -6.31 -37.07
C LYS A 152 1.14 -5.45 -38.00
N PHE A 153 2.34 -5.05 -37.57
CA PHE A 153 3.26 -4.20 -38.33
C PHE A 153 4.42 -4.99 -38.98
N ALA A 154 4.29 -6.31 -39.11
CA ALA A 154 5.18 -7.17 -39.89
C ALA A 154 6.68 -7.00 -39.58
N THR A 155 7.03 -6.72 -38.31
CA THR A 155 8.40 -6.43 -37.89
C THR A 155 8.69 -7.06 -36.53
N ARG A 156 9.73 -7.90 -36.43
CA ARG A 156 10.21 -8.51 -35.18
C ARG A 156 11.37 -7.72 -34.60
N ARG A 157 12.40 -7.41 -35.41
CA ARG A 157 13.68 -6.81 -34.94
C ARG A 157 13.49 -5.44 -34.28
N LYS A 158 12.72 -4.55 -34.93
CA LYS A 158 12.48 -3.18 -34.43
C LYS A 158 11.75 -3.16 -33.08
N VAL A 159 10.79 -4.07 -32.91
CA VAL A 159 9.98 -4.18 -31.68
C VAL A 159 10.84 -4.74 -30.54
N TYR A 160 11.68 -5.73 -30.84
CA TYR A 160 12.64 -6.32 -29.89
C TYR A 160 13.61 -5.25 -29.33
N LEU A 161 14.22 -4.45 -30.21
CA LEU A 161 15.10 -3.33 -29.81
C LEU A 161 14.36 -2.30 -28.95
N ALA A 162 13.16 -1.88 -29.35
CA ALA A 162 12.38 -0.89 -28.60
C ALA A 162 12.05 -1.38 -27.17
N SER A 163 11.66 -2.65 -27.01
CA SER A 163 11.33 -3.20 -25.69
C SER A 163 12.53 -3.27 -24.74
N ILE A 164 13.73 -3.53 -25.24
CA ILE A 164 14.95 -3.62 -24.42
C ILE A 164 15.47 -2.23 -24.04
N ILE A 165 15.31 -1.23 -24.91
CA ILE A 165 15.59 0.17 -24.55
C ILE A 165 14.67 0.63 -23.41
N VAL A 166 13.36 0.31 -23.47
CA VAL A 166 12.41 0.57 -22.38
C VAL A 166 12.81 -0.15 -21.09
N PHE A 167 13.24 -1.41 -21.18
CA PHE A 167 13.77 -2.16 -20.02
C PHE A 167 14.99 -1.47 -19.39
N ILE A 168 15.99 -1.05 -20.18
CA ILE A 168 17.22 -0.43 -19.66
C ILE A 168 16.89 0.89 -18.95
N ILE A 169 16.12 1.77 -19.58
CA ILE A 169 15.76 3.09 -19.01
C ILE A 169 15.00 2.94 -17.69
N SER A 170 14.00 2.06 -17.65
CA SER A 170 13.24 1.78 -16.42
C SER A 170 14.07 1.09 -15.34
N THR A 171 15.01 0.21 -15.71
CA THR A 171 15.96 -0.41 -14.75
C THR A 171 16.87 0.63 -14.09
N ILE A 172 17.40 1.58 -14.86
CA ILE A 172 18.21 2.70 -14.33
C ILE A 172 17.36 3.57 -13.40
N ALA A 173 16.12 3.89 -13.80
CA ALA A 173 15.19 4.66 -12.98
C ALA A 173 14.88 3.95 -11.64
N CYS A 174 14.74 2.62 -11.64
CA CYS A 174 14.61 1.84 -10.41
C CYS A 174 15.88 1.87 -9.53
N ALA A 175 17.09 1.83 -10.12
CA ALA A 175 18.34 1.92 -9.37
C ALA A 175 18.49 3.26 -8.63
N VAL A 176 18.00 4.34 -9.24
CA VAL A 176 18.07 5.73 -8.72
C VAL A 176 16.83 6.10 -7.89
N ALA A 177 15.77 5.29 -7.88
CA ALA A 177 14.50 5.58 -7.20
C ALA A 177 14.68 5.95 -5.70
N THR A 178 14.21 7.13 -5.32
CA THR A 178 14.23 7.63 -3.94
C THR A 178 12.92 7.38 -3.18
N ASN A 179 11.87 6.98 -3.90
CA ASN A 179 10.52 6.74 -3.39
C ASN A 179 9.89 5.48 -4.00
N ILE A 180 9.10 4.76 -3.20
CA ILE A 180 8.49 3.47 -3.56
C ILE A 180 7.55 3.57 -4.78
N TRP A 181 6.79 4.65 -4.92
CA TRP A 181 5.90 4.84 -6.08
C TRP A 181 6.65 4.92 -7.40
N LEU A 182 7.81 5.60 -7.44
CA LEU A 182 8.67 5.61 -8.62
C LEU A 182 9.25 4.23 -8.88
N LEU A 183 9.67 3.51 -7.83
CA LEU A 183 10.17 2.14 -7.95
C LEU A 183 9.11 1.19 -8.52
N LEU A 184 7.86 1.24 -8.04
CA LEU A 184 6.75 0.41 -8.51
C LEU A 184 6.32 0.75 -9.95
N ILE A 185 6.20 2.05 -10.29
CA ILE A 185 5.87 2.49 -11.66
C ILE A 185 6.97 2.07 -12.62
N MET A 186 8.24 2.27 -12.26
CA MET A 186 9.37 1.87 -13.11
C MET A 186 9.53 0.35 -13.18
N ARG A 187 9.22 -0.40 -12.11
CA ARG A 187 9.12 -1.87 -12.13
C ARG A 187 8.03 -2.37 -13.07
N ALA A 188 6.86 -1.73 -13.10
CA ALA A 188 5.81 -2.06 -14.05
C ALA A 188 6.27 -1.80 -15.50
N ILE A 189 6.92 -0.66 -15.78
CA ILE A 189 7.49 -0.33 -17.11
C ILE A 189 8.62 -1.31 -17.48
N GLN A 190 9.47 -1.70 -16.53
CA GLN A 190 10.53 -2.69 -16.69
C GLN A 190 9.97 -4.05 -17.11
N ALA A 191 8.90 -4.51 -16.46
CA ALA A 191 8.20 -5.74 -16.83
C ALA A 191 7.57 -5.69 -18.23
N CYS A 192 7.14 -4.50 -18.70
CA CYS A 192 6.70 -4.32 -20.09
C CYS A 192 7.83 -4.61 -21.09
N GLY A 193 9.03 -4.08 -20.79
CA GLY A 193 10.20 -4.23 -21.64
C GLY A 193 10.74 -5.66 -21.67
N SER A 194 10.80 -6.33 -20.52
CA SER A 194 11.33 -7.69 -20.44
C SER A 194 10.37 -8.77 -20.97
N SER A 195 9.06 -8.61 -20.78
CA SER A 195 8.07 -9.62 -21.20
C SER A 195 7.89 -9.69 -22.73
N ALA A 196 8.14 -8.59 -23.44
CA ALA A 196 8.15 -8.54 -24.90
C ALA A 196 9.10 -9.59 -25.51
N VAL A 197 10.27 -9.76 -24.89
CA VAL A 197 11.34 -10.67 -25.32
C VAL A 197 10.84 -12.11 -25.46
N LEU A 198 9.97 -12.57 -24.55
CA LEU A 198 9.42 -13.92 -24.59
C LEU A 198 8.43 -14.12 -25.75
N SER A 199 7.54 -13.15 -25.96
CA SER A 199 6.53 -13.22 -27.03
C SER A 199 7.13 -13.09 -28.43
N ILE A 200 8.09 -12.17 -28.61
CA ILE A 200 8.72 -11.91 -29.91
C ILE A 200 9.74 -13.00 -30.22
N GLY A 201 10.51 -13.48 -29.22
CA GLY A 201 11.43 -14.61 -29.37
C GLY A 201 10.73 -15.90 -29.82
N SER A 202 9.57 -16.18 -29.23
CA SER A 202 8.65 -17.23 -29.70
C SER A 202 8.22 -17.05 -31.17
N GLY A 203 7.85 -15.83 -31.57
CA GLY A 203 7.56 -15.50 -32.96
C GLY A 203 8.73 -15.82 -33.89
N ILE A 204 9.94 -15.35 -33.55
CA ILE A 204 11.18 -15.60 -34.31
C ILE A 204 11.46 -17.10 -34.47
N ILE A 205 11.29 -17.91 -33.42
CA ILE A 205 11.47 -19.37 -33.48
C ILE A 205 10.42 -20.02 -34.41
N SER A 206 9.16 -19.54 -34.35
CA SER A 206 8.08 -20.00 -35.25
C SER A 206 8.31 -19.62 -36.72
N ASP A 207 9.04 -18.53 -36.97
CA ASP A 207 9.39 -18.05 -38.31
C ASP A 207 10.57 -18.86 -38.92
N ILE A 208 11.51 -19.36 -38.10
CA ILE A 208 12.75 -20.03 -38.53
C ILE A 208 12.67 -21.58 -38.52
N TYR A 209 11.93 -22.18 -37.58
CA TYR A 209 11.90 -23.63 -37.36
C TYR A 209 10.57 -24.28 -37.75
N ASP A 210 10.67 -25.43 -38.42
CA ASP A 210 9.55 -26.30 -38.79
C ASP A 210 8.99 -27.10 -37.63
N SER A 211 7.72 -27.50 -37.72
CA SER A 211 6.98 -28.13 -36.61
C SER A 211 7.68 -29.38 -36.06
N THR A 212 8.33 -30.20 -36.89
CA THR A 212 9.05 -31.41 -36.44
C THR A 212 10.33 -31.18 -35.65
N GLU A 213 10.81 -29.93 -35.55
CA GLU A 213 12.04 -29.56 -34.82
C GLU A 213 11.82 -28.38 -33.85
N ARG A 214 10.61 -27.83 -33.86
CA ARG A 214 10.20 -26.66 -33.09
C ARG A 214 10.19 -26.94 -31.59
N GLY A 215 9.81 -28.14 -31.16
CA GLY A 215 9.84 -28.52 -29.74
C GLY A 215 11.24 -28.43 -29.15
N HIS A 216 12.26 -28.90 -29.88
CA HIS A 216 13.65 -28.78 -29.45
C HIS A 216 14.10 -27.31 -29.37
N ALA A 217 13.78 -26.48 -30.36
CA ALA A 217 14.12 -25.05 -30.35
C ALA A 217 13.45 -24.29 -29.19
N TYR A 218 12.16 -24.55 -28.92
CA TYR A 218 11.47 -24.01 -27.74
C TYR A 218 12.04 -24.53 -26.41
N GLY A 219 12.49 -25.79 -26.37
CA GLY A 219 13.16 -26.36 -25.21
C GLY A 219 14.47 -25.65 -24.86
N LEU A 220 15.25 -25.25 -25.87
CA LEU A 220 16.45 -24.43 -25.71
C LEU A 220 16.11 -22.98 -25.33
N PHE A 221 15.09 -22.38 -25.93
CA PHE A 221 14.65 -21.03 -25.60
C PHE A 221 14.18 -20.89 -24.14
N TYR A 222 13.33 -21.81 -23.69
CA TYR A 222 12.83 -21.79 -22.32
C TYR A 222 13.83 -22.30 -21.28
N LEU A 223 14.85 -23.07 -21.66
CA LEU A 223 15.95 -23.44 -20.76
C LEU A 223 16.55 -22.20 -20.11
N ALA A 224 16.87 -21.19 -20.91
CA ALA A 224 17.46 -19.94 -20.43
C ALA A 224 16.49 -19.13 -19.57
N TYR A 225 15.20 -19.08 -19.95
CA TYR A 225 14.16 -18.49 -19.09
C TYR A 225 14.13 -19.14 -17.69
N TRP A 226 14.22 -20.47 -17.59
CA TRP A 226 14.21 -21.17 -16.31
C TRP A 226 15.57 -21.29 -15.60
N ILE A 227 16.66 -20.84 -16.22
CA ILE A 227 17.93 -20.53 -15.54
C ILE A 227 17.83 -19.17 -14.80
N GLY A 228 16.90 -18.29 -15.19
CA GLY A 228 16.69 -17.01 -14.52
C GLY A 228 16.33 -17.12 -13.03
N PRO A 229 15.42 -18.03 -12.60
CA PRO A 229 15.16 -18.36 -11.20
C PRO A 229 16.32 -19.01 -10.44
N PHE A 230 17.43 -19.39 -11.10
CA PHE A 230 18.68 -19.79 -10.45
C PHE A 230 19.62 -18.59 -10.26
N VAL A 231 19.94 -17.88 -11.35
CA VAL A 231 20.88 -16.74 -11.30
C VAL A 231 20.34 -15.60 -10.44
N GLY A 232 19.04 -15.30 -10.56
CA GLY A 232 18.38 -14.22 -9.83
C GLY A 232 18.57 -14.35 -8.31
N PRO A 233 18.01 -15.37 -7.63
CA PRO A 233 18.12 -15.48 -6.18
C PRO A 233 19.56 -15.64 -5.67
N MET A 234 20.47 -16.25 -6.43
CA MET A 234 21.88 -16.32 -6.04
C MET A 234 22.56 -14.94 -6.06
N CYS A 235 22.44 -14.20 -7.17
CA CYS A 235 22.98 -12.84 -7.28
C CYS A 235 22.28 -11.88 -6.31
N GLY A 236 20.97 -12.00 -6.16
CA GLY A 236 20.14 -11.19 -5.27
C GLY A 236 20.51 -11.36 -3.80
N GLY A 237 20.70 -12.60 -3.34
CA GLY A 237 21.16 -12.90 -1.98
C GLY A 237 22.52 -12.27 -1.72
N TYR A 238 23.48 -12.50 -2.63
CA TYR A 238 24.83 -11.93 -2.54
C TYR A 238 24.82 -10.38 -2.52
N PHE A 239 24.10 -9.74 -3.45
CA PHE A 239 24.01 -8.27 -3.52
C PHE A 239 23.26 -7.65 -2.35
N THR A 240 22.39 -8.39 -1.67
CA THR A 240 21.65 -7.89 -0.50
C THR A 240 22.44 -8.06 0.80
N GLU A 241 23.31 -9.07 0.88
CA GLU A 241 24.12 -9.34 2.07
C GLU A 241 25.44 -8.57 2.09
N TYR A 242 26.11 -8.44 0.93
CA TYR A 242 27.45 -7.82 0.83
C TYR A 242 27.46 -6.43 0.19
N LEU A 243 26.36 -6.02 -0.45
CA LEU A 243 26.20 -4.71 -1.10
C LEU A 243 24.84 -4.09 -0.71
N SER A 244 24.42 -3.06 -1.42
CA SER A 244 23.05 -2.51 -1.32
C SER A 244 22.14 -3.15 -2.36
N TRP A 245 20.86 -3.33 -2.03
CA TRP A 245 19.81 -3.84 -2.94
C TRP A 245 19.77 -3.13 -4.30
N ARG A 246 20.22 -1.87 -4.36
CA ARG A 246 20.32 -1.06 -5.58
C ARG A 246 21.26 -1.68 -6.63
N TRP A 247 22.26 -2.46 -6.23
CA TRP A 247 23.18 -3.16 -7.13
C TRP A 247 22.51 -4.24 -7.98
N MET A 248 21.39 -4.82 -7.51
CA MET A 248 20.57 -5.72 -8.34
C MET A 248 20.13 -5.05 -9.65
N PHE A 249 19.82 -3.75 -9.60
CA PHE A 249 19.40 -2.97 -10.77
C PHE A 249 20.56 -2.57 -11.69
N TRP A 250 21.72 -2.23 -11.12
CA TRP A 250 22.92 -1.97 -11.91
C TRP A 250 23.39 -3.22 -12.66
N PHE A 251 23.35 -4.39 -12.03
CA PHE A 251 23.59 -5.68 -12.68
C PHE A 251 22.63 -5.93 -13.87
N LEU A 252 21.32 -5.74 -13.67
CA LEU A 252 20.32 -5.86 -14.73
C LEU A 252 20.51 -4.85 -15.87
N THR A 253 20.98 -3.63 -15.57
CA THR A 253 21.28 -2.60 -16.57
C THR A 253 22.44 -3.01 -17.47
N ILE A 254 23.54 -3.51 -16.87
CA ILE A 254 24.71 -4.01 -17.61
C ILE A 254 24.30 -5.19 -18.50
N TYR A 255 23.54 -6.15 -17.95
CA TYR A 255 23.07 -7.32 -18.68
C TYR A 255 22.14 -6.94 -19.86
N GLY A 256 21.20 -6.02 -19.64
CA GLY A 256 20.35 -5.46 -20.69
C GLY A 256 21.15 -4.74 -21.79
N GLY A 257 22.20 -4.00 -21.42
CA GLY A 257 23.10 -3.34 -22.38
C GLY A 257 23.86 -4.31 -23.28
N ILE A 258 24.37 -5.42 -22.72
CA ILE A 258 25.02 -6.50 -23.50
C ILE A 258 24.03 -7.11 -24.51
N ILE A 259 22.81 -7.43 -24.05
CA ILE A 259 21.75 -7.97 -24.90
C ILE A 259 21.37 -6.99 -26.03
N LEU A 260 21.25 -5.69 -25.72
CA LEU A 260 20.94 -4.66 -26.71
C LEU A 260 21.98 -4.62 -27.84
N LEU A 261 23.27 -4.68 -27.50
CA LEU A 261 24.36 -4.70 -28.48
C LEU A 261 24.32 -5.98 -29.35
N LEU A 262 24.14 -7.16 -28.73
CA LEU A 262 24.02 -8.43 -29.47
C LEU A 262 22.88 -8.41 -30.50
N ILE A 263 21.71 -7.87 -30.14
CA ILE A 263 20.56 -7.78 -31.04
C ILE A 263 20.79 -6.73 -32.12
N LEU A 264 21.38 -5.58 -31.76
CA LEU A 264 21.62 -4.48 -32.69
C LEU A 264 22.52 -4.93 -33.84
N PHE A 265 23.59 -5.66 -33.55
CA PHE A 265 24.55 -6.11 -34.57
C PHE A 265 24.20 -7.45 -35.22
N SER A 266 23.58 -8.40 -34.51
CA SER A 266 23.52 -9.81 -34.96
C SER A 266 22.13 -10.38 -35.26
N LEU A 267 21.03 -9.69 -34.94
CA LEU A 267 19.68 -10.18 -35.23
C LEU A 267 19.11 -9.56 -36.54
N PRO A 268 18.92 -10.33 -37.63
CA PRO A 268 18.22 -9.85 -38.84
C PRO A 268 16.70 -9.75 -38.62
N GLU A 269 15.98 -9.18 -39.59
CA GLU A 269 14.51 -9.24 -39.60
C GLU A 269 14.04 -10.62 -40.06
N THR A 270 13.00 -11.17 -39.43
CA THR A 270 12.58 -12.58 -39.61
C THR A 270 11.11 -12.74 -39.97
N PHE A 271 10.33 -11.66 -40.02
CA PHE A 271 8.91 -11.73 -40.35
C PHE A 271 8.69 -12.03 -41.84
N ARG A 272 7.76 -12.94 -42.15
CA ARG A 272 7.40 -13.28 -43.55
C ARG A 272 6.22 -12.46 -44.05
N MET A 273 6.47 -11.61 -45.05
CA MET A 273 5.46 -10.75 -45.66
C MET A 273 4.74 -11.50 -46.79
N VAL A 274 3.51 -11.97 -46.55
CA VAL A 274 2.66 -12.57 -47.59
C VAL A 274 1.96 -11.46 -48.37
N SER A 275 2.30 -11.31 -49.65
CA SER A 275 1.78 -10.26 -50.54
C SER A 275 0.36 -10.56 -51.05
N SER A 276 -0.64 -10.38 -50.19
CA SER A 276 -2.03 -10.26 -50.66
C SER A 276 -2.32 -8.82 -51.09
N SER A 277 -2.33 -8.60 -52.41
CA SER A 277 -2.98 -7.49 -53.15
C SER A 277 -2.97 -6.08 -52.53
N THR A 278 -2.33 -5.15 -53.24
CA THR A 278 -2.44 -3.69 -53.13
C THR A 278 -3.78 -3.19 -52.56
N ASP A 279 -3.75 -2.63 -51.35
CA ASP A 279 -4.76 -1.69 -50.87
C ASP A 279 -4.07 -0.45 -50.29
N ASN A 280 -4.56 0.72 -50.68
CA ASN A 280 -3.90 2.00 -50.42
C ASN A 280 -3.93 2.41 -48.94
N SER A 281 -3.02 3.33 -48.58
CA SER A 281 -2.83 3.84 -47.22
C SER A 281 -4.11 4.38 -46.57
N SER A 282 -4.76 3.55 -45.76
CA SER A 282 -5.68 3.96 -44.70
C SER A 282 -4.97 3.91 -43.35
N THR A 283 -5.30 4.83 -42.44
CA THR A 283 -4.63 4.98 -41.15
C THR A 283 -4.87 3.74 -40.26
N ILE A 284 -3.84 2.90 -40.14
CA ILE A 284 -3.92 1.60 -39.44
C ILE A 284 -4.08 1.83 -37.93
N ARG A 285 -5.33 1.86 -37.43
CA ARG A 285 -5.61 1.89 -35.98
C ARG A 285 -5.00 0.66 -35.30
N PHE A 286 -4.01 0.87 -34.44
CA PHE A 286 -3.44 -0.18 -33.58
C PHE A 286 -4.45 -0.60 -32.50
N ASN A 287 -4.47 -1.88 -32.13
CA ASN A 287 -5.32 -2.39 -31.06
C ASN A 287 -4.52 -3.39 -30.19
N PRO A 288 -4.05 -3.00 -29.00
CA PRO A 288 -3.24 -3.85 -28.12
C PRO A 288 -4.04 -5.01 -27.48
N ILE A 289 -5.37 -4.92 -27.45
CA ILE A 289 -6.28 -5.93 -26.88
C ILE A 289 -6.62 -7.03 -27.91
N ALA A 290 -6.19 -6.90 -29.16
CA ALA A 290 -6.47 -7.86 -30.23
C ALA A 290 -6.13 -9.34 -29.90
N PRO A 291 -5.04 -9.68 -29.18
CA PRO A 291 -4.73 -11.07 -28.81
C PRO A 291 -5.80 -11.72 -27.91
N LEU A 292 -6.49 -10.96 -27.05
CA LEU A 292 -7.54 -11.50 -26.16
C LEU A 292 -8.71 -12.13 -26.92
N LYS A 293 -8.93 -11.76 -28.19
CA LYS A 293 -9.93 -12.41 -29.06
C LYS A 293 -9.64 -13.89 -29.32
N LEU A 294 -8.41 -14.36 -29.13
CA LEU A 294 -8.04 -15.77 -29.26
C LEU A 294 -8.67 -16.64 -28.15
N LEU A 295 -9.07 -16.06 -27.01
CA LEU A 295 -9.80 -16.77 -25.94
C LEU A 295 -11.22 -17.20 -26.35
N ARG A 296 -11.74 -16.71 -27.48
CA ARG A 296 -12.99 -17.22 -28.05
C ARG A 296 -12.86 -18.68 -28.53
N TYR A 297 -11.65 -19.16 -28.79
CA TYR A 297 -11.41 -20.54 -29.21
C TYR A 297 -11.28 -21.47 -28.00
N PRO A 298 -12.17 -22.47 -27.81
CA PRO A 298 -12.17 -23.30 -26.61
C PRO A 298 -10.85 -24.07 -26.39
N ASN A 299 -10.21 -24.54 -27.47
CA ASN A 299 -8.92 -25.23 -27.38
C ASN A 299 -7.78 -24.33 -26.85
N VAL A 300 -7.75 -23.04 -27.22
CA VAL A 300 -6.77 -22.07 -26.70
C VAL A 300 -7.02 -21.82 -25.22
N THR A 301 -8.26 -21.55 -24.84
CA THR A 301 -8.63 -21.19 -23.47
C THR A 301 -8.42 -22.34 -22.50
N LEU A 302 -8.88 -23.54 -22.83
CA LEU A 302 -8.70 -24.74 -21.99
C LEU A 302 -7.22 -25.08 -21.78
N VAL A 303 -6.40 -24.99 -22.82
CA VAL A 303 -4.95 -25.21 -22.72
C VAL A 303 -4.28 -24.14 -21.85
N ILE A 304 -4.57 -22.85 -22.06
CA ILE A 304 -3.95 -21.78 -21.27
C ILE A 304 -4.35 -21.85 -19.79
N ILE A 305 -5.60 -22.20 -19.46
CA ILE A 305 -6.05 -22.39 -18.07
C ILE A 305 -5.22 -23.51 -17.40
N TYR A 306 -5.09 -24.67 -18.04
CA TYR A 306 -4.29 -25.78 -17.51
C TYR A 306 -2.81 -25.41 -17.34
N ILE A 307 -2.18 -24.79 -18.35
CA ILE A 307 -0.80 -24.29 -18.22
C ILE A 307 -0.68 -23.31 -17.05
N SER A 308 -1.66 -22.43 -16.85
CA SER A 308 -1.62 -21.40 -15.80
C SER A 308 -1.73 -21.99 -14.41
N ILE A 309 -2.58 -23.00 -14.20
CA ILE A 309 -2.71 -23.71 -12.91
C ILE A 309 -1.40 -24.47 -12.61
N ILE A 310 -0.93 -25.31 -13.54
CA ILE A 310 0.33 -26.07 -13.38
C ILE A 310 1.52 -25.13 -13.14
N SER A 311 1.60 -24.02 -13.89
CA SER A 311 2.63 -22.99 -13.70
C SER A 311 2.50 -22.23 -12.38
N SER A 312 1.33 -22.15 -11.77
CA SER A 312 1.14 -21.44 -10.50
C SER A 312 1.64 -22.25 -9.31
N ILE A 313 1.61 -23.59 -9.38
CA ILE A 313 2.16 -24.48 -8.33
C ILE A 313 3.67 -24.23 -8.13
N ILE A 314 4.44 -24.10 -9.23
CA ILE A 314 5.87 -23.80 -9.13
C ILE A 314 6.17 -22.35 -8.68
N HIS A 315 5.33 -21.37 -9.03
CA HIS A 315 5.48 -20.00 -8.51
C HIS A 315 5.15 -19.93 -7.01
N LEU A 316 4.12 -20.65 -6.56
CA LEU A 316 3.77 -20.79 -5.14
C LEU A 316 4.92 -21.41 -4.33
N GLN A 317 5.62 -22.40 -4.90
CA GLN A 317 6.88 -22.89 -4.31
C GLN A 317 7.90 -21.75 -4.16
N TYR A 318 8.22 -21.03 -5.24
CA TYR A 318 9.23 -19.96 -5.19
C TYR A 318 8.91 -18.84 -4.18
N ILE A 319 7.64 -18.54 -3.95
CA ILE A 319 7.19 -17.52 -2.99
C ILE A 319 7.24 -18.04 -1.54
N SER A 320 6.88 -19.30 -1.32
CA SER A 320 6.86 -19.91 0.01
C SER A 320 8.26 -20.29 0.53
N VAL A 321 9.24 -20.58 -0.34
CA VAL A 321 10.61 -20.98 0.08
C VAL A 321 11.26 -19.96 1.02
N PRO A 322 11.39 -18.65 0.70
CA PRO A 322 12.13 -17.73 1.55
C PRO A 322 11.48 -17.55 2.93
N ARG A 323 10.14 -17.55 2.99
CA ARG A 323 9.41 -17.41 4.25
C ARG A 323 9.52 -18.67 5.10
N ASN A 324 9.24 -19.84 4.55
CA ASN A 324 9.26 -21.09 5.29
C ASN A 324 10.67 -21.38 5.81
N PHE A 325 11.70 -21.26 4.97
CA PHE A 325 13.06 -21.59 5.37
C PHE A 325 13.70 -20.55 6.29
N SER A 326 13.36 -19.27 6.15
CA SER A 326 13.81 -18.24 7.10
C SER A 326 13.09 -18.36 8.45
N LYS A 327 11.75 -18.43 8.49
CA LYS A 327 10.98 -18.51 9.76
C LYS A 327 11.18 -19.83 10.52
N ARG A 328 11.27 -20.97 9.81
CA ARG A 328 11.14 -22.32 10.40
C ARG A 328 12.49 -23.01 10.64
N TYR A 329 13.53 -22.58 9.92
CA TYR A 329 14.89 -23.15 10.01
C TYR A 329 15.99 -22.08 10.21
N ASN A 330 15.63 -20.80 10.40
CA ASN A 330 16.57 -19.69 10.67
C ASN A 330 17.72 -19.53 9.65
N LEU A 331 17.47 -19.86 8.38
CA LEU A 331 18.49 -19.73 7.33
C LEU A 331 18.72 -18.27 6.89
N SER A 332 19.97 -17.94 6.54
CA SER A 332 20.35 -16.63 5.99
C SER A 332 19.83 -16.44 4.55
N SER A 333 19.73 -15.19 4.10
CA SER A 333 19.25 -14.86 2.74
C SER A 333 20.11 -15.48 1.62
N SER A 334 21.42 -15.61 1.81
CA SER A 334 22.32 -16.32 0.89
C SER A 334 22.05 -17.83 0.87
N THR A 335 21.91 -18.47 2.02
CA THR A 335 21.59 -19.91 2.10
C THR A 335 20.21 -20.20 1.51
N VAL A 336 19.22 -19.34 1.74
CA VAL A 336 17.90 -19.41 1.08
C VAL A 336 18.03 -19.30 -0.44
N GLY A 337 18.92 -18.44 -0.96
CA GLY A 337 19.23 -18.35 -2.39
C GLY A 337 19.74 -19.67 -3.00
N LEU A 338 20.55 -20.43 -2.26
CA LEU A 338 21.06 -21.74 -2.69
C LEU A 338 19.97 -22.83 -2.78
N LEU A 339 18.83 -22.68 -2.08
CA LEU A 339 17.72 -23.63 -2.19
C LEU A 339 17.04 -23.59 -3.56
N PHE A 340 17.17 -22.51 -4.33
CA PHE A 340 16.59 -22.41 -5.67
C PHE A 340 17.34 -23.25 -6.73
N ILE A 341 18.52 -23.77 -6.41
CA ILE A 341 19.35 -24.55 -7.35
C ILE A 341 18.64 -25.82 -7.84
N ALA A 342 18.08 -26.62 -6.92
CA ALA A 342 17.42 -27.88 -7.28
C ALA A 342 16.16 -27.72 -8.16
N PRO A 343 15.17 -26.87 -7.83
CA PRO A 343 14.01 -26.69 -8.71
C PRO A 343 14.40 -26.07 -10.06
N ALA A 344 15.38 -25.16 -10.11
CA ALA A 344 15.86 -24.60 -11.36
C ALA A 344 16.61 -25.63 -12.24
N ALA A 345 17.42 -26.51 -11.64
CA ALA A 345 18.04 -27.63 -12.35
C ALA A 345 16.98 -28.61 -12.91
N GLY A 346 15.91 -28.88 -12.14
CA GLY A 346 14.75 -29.65 -12.60
C GLY A 346 14.07 -29.00 -13.80
N CYS A 347 13.85 -27.68 -13.76
CA CYS A 347 13.29 -26.93 -14.89
C CYS A 347 14.21 -26.94 -16.12
N ALA A 348 15.52 -26.77 -15.94
CA ALA A 348 16.50 -26.77 -17.01
C ALA A 348 16.52 -28.11 -17.77
N ILE A 349 16.60 -29.21 -17.01
CA ILE A 349 16.58 -30.57 -17.57
C ILE A 349 15.21 -30.88 -18.18
N GLY A 350 14.12 -30.51 -17.52
CA GLY A 350 12.76 -30.65 -18.05
C GLY A 350 12.53 -29.88 -19.34
N SER A 351 13.14 -28.71 -19.51
CA SER A 351 13.01 -27.91 -20.73
C SER A 351 13.73 -28.58 -21.92
N LEU A 352 14.96 -29.04 -21.69
CA LEU A 352 15.78 -29.75 -22.70
C LEU A 352 15.16 -31.09 -23.10
N LEU A 353 14.78 -31.93 -22.12
CA LEU A 353 14.19 -33.24 -22.37
C LEU A 353 12.77 -33.12 -22.92
N GLY A 354 11.93 -32.25 -22.35
CA GLY A 354 10.55 -32.06 -22.78
C GLY A 354 10.41 -31.58 -24.22
N GLY A 355 11.27 -30.66 -24.65
CA GLY A 355 11.31 -30.20 -26.05
C GLY A 355 11.64 -31.32 -27.04
N LYS A 356 12.71 -32.09 -26.75
CA LYS A 356 13.11 -33.25 -27.56
C LYS A 356 12.06 -34.37 -27.54
N TYR A 357 11.46 -34.64 -26.38
CA TYR A 357 10.44 -35.66 -26.22
C TYR A 357 9.14 -35.31 -26.96
N SER A 358 8.71 -34.04 -26.93
CA SER A 358 7.56 -33.56 -27.69
C SER A 358 7.73 -33.80 -29.20
N ASP A 359 8.91 -33.46 -29.74
CA ASP A 359 9.20 -33.69 -31.17
C ASP A 359 9.38 -35.17 -31.51
N PHE A 360 9.96 -35.98 -30.62
CA PHE A 360 10.04 -37.45 -30.79
C PHE A 360 8.63 -38.08 -30.86
N VAL A 361 7.74 -37.74 -29.93
CA VAL A 361 6.35 -38.21 -29.91
C VAL A 361 5.60 -37.75 -31.16
N LEU A 362 5.80 -36.51 -31.60
CA LEU A 362 5.21 -35.99 -32.84
C LEU A 362 5.71 -36.73 -34.08
N ARG A 363 7.02 -36.97 -34.20
CA ARG A 363 7.63 -37.74 -35.31
C ARG A 363 7.08 -39.16 -35.36
N LYS A 364 6.99 -39.84 -34.21
CA LYS A 364 6.42 -41.20 -34.10
C LYS A 364 4.94 -41.23 -34.53
N LYS A 365 4.12 -40.30 -34.01
CA LYS A 365 2.69 -40.20 -34.39
C LYS A 365 2.48 -39.80 -35.85
N ARG A 366 3.39 -39.02 -36.44
CA ARG A 366 3.40 -38.70 -37.87
C ARG A 366 3.71 -39.93 -38.74
N SER A 367 4.69 -40.76 -38.36
CA SER A 367 4.95 -42.03 -39.06
C SER A 367 3.80 -43.04 -38.93
N GLU A 368 3.12 -43.08 -37.79
CA GLU A 368 1.94 -43.94 -37.59
C GLU A 368 0.73 -43.50 -38.45
N ASN A 369 0.63 -42.22 -38.79
CA ASN A 369 -0.51 -41.63 -39.52
C ASN A 369 -0.21 -41.30 -41.00
N GLY A 370 0.72 -42.02 -41.65
CA GLY A 370 0.98 -41.86 -43.09
C GLY A 370 1.52 -40.47 -43.46
N ASP A 371 2.45 -39.96 -42.67
CA ASP A 371 3.13 -38.66 -42.83
C ASP A 371 2.27 -37.40 -42.57
N PHE A 372 0.96 -37.55 -42.33
CA PHE A 372 0.10 -36.45 -41.90
C PHE A 372 0.36 -36.03 -40.45
N SER A 373 0.36 -34.72 -40.20
CA SER A 373 0.61 -34.14 -38.87
C SER A 373 -0.43 -33.09 -38.51
N TYR A 374 -0.98 -33.16 -37.29
CA TYR A 374 -1.89 -32.17 -36.72
C TYR A 374 -1.49 -31.82 -35.27
N PRO A 375 -1.77 -30.60 -34.78
CA PRO A 375 -1.23 -30.13 -33.50
C PRO A 375 -1.52 -31.02 -32.28
N GLU A 376 -2.73 -31.61 -32.16
CA GLU A 376 -3.14 -32.45 -31.02
C GLU A 376 -2.19 -33.62 -30.76
N MET A 377 -1.44 -34.11 -31.77
CA MET A 377 -0.44 -35.17 -31.59
C MET A 377 0.56 -34.87 -30.47
N ARG A 378 0.88 -33.59 -30.23
CA ARG A 378 1.78 -33.17 -29.13
C ARG A 378 1.22 -33.46 -27.73
N ILE A 379 -0.11 -33.53 -27.57
CA ILE A 379 -0.76 -33.69 -26.27
C ILE A 379 -0.35 -35.00 -25.59
N HIS A 380 -0.04 -36.06 -26.36
CA HIS A 380 0.48 -37.32 -25.83
C HIS A 380 1.76 -37.17 -24.98
N SER A 381 2.60 -36.17 -25.24
CA SER A 381 3.85 -35.96 -24.51
C SER A 381 3.67 -35.37 -23.10
N ILE A 382 2.45 -34.95 -22.74
CA ILE A 382 2.14 -34.25 -21.48
C ILE A 382 1.96 -35.23 -20.31
N TRP A 383 1.45 -36.43 -20.56
CA TRP A 383 1.02 -37.39 -19.53
C TRP A 383 2.10 -37.74 -18.50
N PHE A 384 3.36 -37.85 -18.96
CA PHE A 384 4.51 -38.07 -18.10
C PHE A 384 4.67 -36.95 -17.05
N GLY A 385 4.56 -35.68 -17.45
CA GLY A 385 4.64 -34.54 -16.54
C GLY A 385 3.39 -34.39 -15.66
N ALA A 386 2.20 -34.67 -16.20
CA ALA A 386 0.93 -34.54 -15.50
C ALA A 386 0.80 -35.47 -14.27
N PHE A 387 1.36 -36.68 -14.33
CA PHE A 387 1.41 -37.60 -13.17
C PHE A 387 2.45 -37.16 -12.12
N LEU A 388 3.56 -36.61 -12.60
CA LEU A 388 4.77 -36.39 -11.83
C LEU A 388 4.69 -35.10 -10.96
N VAL A 389 3.96 -34.09 -11.45
CA VAL A 389 3.69 -32.84 -10.71
C VAL A 389 2.91 -33.07 -9.39
N PRO A 390 1.72 -33.72 -9.37
CA PRO A 390 0.99 -33.99 -8.12
C PRO A 390 1.81 -34.73 -7.06
N SER A 391 2.48 -35.82 -7.46
CA SER A 391 3.28 -36.63 -6.54
C SER A 391 4.43 -35.83 -5.91
N SER A 392 4.97 -34.84 -6.63
CA SER A 392 5.99 -33.95 -6.11
C SER A 392 5.45 -32.99 -5.05
N TYR A 393 4.55 -32.10 -5.45
CA TYR A 393 4.18 -30.95 -4.63
C TYR A 393 3.33 -31.32 -3.41
N LEU A 394 2.63 -32.45 -3.43
CA LEU A 394 2.01 -33.02 -2.22
C LEU A 394 3.05 -33.43 -1.17
N THR A 395 4.06 -34.21 -1.57
CA THR A 395 5.12 -34.62 -0.63
C THR A 395 5.88 -33.43 -0.06
N TYR A 396 6.14 -32.42 -0.89
CA TYR A 396 6.74 -31.16 -0.48
C TYR A 396 5.97 -30.44 0.64
N GLY A 397 4.68 -30.16 0.42
CA GLY A 397 3.88 -29.38 1.37
C GLY A 397 3.75 -30.08 2.72
N TRP A 398 3.51 -31.40 2.72
CA TRP A 398 3.34 -32.17 3.95
C TRP A 398 4.65 -32.40 4.73
N LEU A 399 5.81 -32.47 4.06
CA LEU A 399 7.11 -32.55 4.75
C LEU A 399 7.46 -31.25 5.48
N LEU A 400 7.13 -30.09 4.89
CA LEU A 400 7.27 -28.78 5.54
C LEU A 400 6.32 -28.64 6.73
N GLU A 401 5.04 -29.01 6.55
CA GLU A 401 4.03 -28.97 7.61
C GLU A 401 4.45 -29.77 8.85
N LYS A 402 5.04 -30.95 8.63
CA LYS A 402 5.44 -31.87 9.70
C LYS A 402 6.79 -31.56 10.37
N ASN A 403 7.44 -30.43 10.07
CA ASN A 403 8.71 -30.03 10.72
C ASN A 403 9.84 -31.08 10.61
N PHE A 404 9.93 -31.80 9.49
CA PHE A 404 11.00 -32.79 9.29
C PHE A 404 12.40 -32.14 9.35
N ASN A 405 13.39 -32.93 9.76
CA ASN A 405 14.79 -32.50 9.85
C ASN A 405 15.27 -31.94 8.51
N ILE A 406 15.89 -30.76 8.55
CA ILE A 406 16.36 -30.02 7.37
C ILE A 406 17.26 -30.86 6.46
N ILE A 407 18.06 -31.80 6.98
CA ILE A 407 18.92 -32.67 6.17
C ILE A 407 18.09 -33.58 5.27
N VAL A 408 17.05 -34.23 5.83
CA VAL A 408 16.12 -35.09 5.08
C VAL A 408 15.36 -34.27 4.04
N LEU A 409 14.92 -33.06 4.44
CA LEU A 409 14.25 -32.14 3.55
C LEU A 409 15.15 -31.73 2.38
N MET A 410 16.42 -31.36 2.63
CA MET A 410 17.40 -30.99 1.59
C MET A 410 17.77 -32.15 0.66
N ILE A 411 17.87 -33.39 1.15
CA ILE A 411 18.10 -34.56 0.30
C ILE A 411 16.90 -34.77 -0.64
N LEU A 412 15.66 -34.71 -0.12
CA LEU A 412 14.43 -34.83 -0.92
C LEU A 412 14.20 -33.61 -1.84
N TRP A 413 14.82 -32.48 -1.53
CA TRP A 413 14.81 -31.26 -2.33
C TRP A 413 15.74 -31.35 -3.54
N PHE A 414 17.00 -31.76 -3.33
CA PHE A 414 18.02 -31.84 -4.37
C PHE A 414 17.95 -33.10 -5.24
N PHE A 415 17.71 -34.27 -4.64
CA PHE A 415 17.72 -35.56 -5.34
C PHE A 415 16.34 -36.22 -5.44
N GLY A 416 15.33 -35.65 -4.79
CA GLY A 416 14.00 -36.24 -4.66
C GLY A 416 12.91 -35.51 -5.43
N LYS A 417 11.76 -35.39 -4.76
CA LYS A 417 10.47 -35.08 -5.36
C LYS A 417 10.40 -33.67 -5.96
N VAL A 418 11.07 -32.66 -5.40
CA VAL A 418 10.98 -31.25 -5.85
C VAL A 418 11.61 -31.03 -7.22
N PHE A 419 12.82 -31.55 -7.41
CA PHE A 419 13.52 -31.58 -8.71
C PHE A 419 12.64 -32.23 -9.79
N LEU A 420 12.08 -33.39 -9.45
CA LEU A 420 11.14 -34.15 -10.28
C LEU A 420 9.91 -33.30 -10.66
N GLY A 421 9.19 -32.72 -9.70
CA GLY A 421 8.00 -31.90 -9.98
C GLY A 421 8.28 -30.69 -10.87
N SER A 422 9.44 -30.06 -10.68
CA SER A 422 9.91 -28.96 -11.52
C SER A 422 10.16 -29.41 -12.96
N LEU A 423 10.79 -30.59 -13.14
CA LEU A 423 10.97 -31.24 -14.44
C LEU A 423 9.63 -31.56 -15.10
N GLY A 424 8.70 -32.18 -14.38
CA GLY A 424 7.37 -32.53 -14.88
C GLY A 424 6.57 -31.31 -15.34
N THR A 425 6.57 -30.24 -14.54
CA THR A 425 5.95 -28.94 -14.85
C THR A 425 6.47 -28.38 -16.19
N LEU A 426 7.77 -28.52 -16.44
CA LEU A 426 8.42 -28.00 -17.64
C LEU A 426 8.17 -28.82 -18.91
N VAL A 427 8.11 -30.16 -18.79
CA VAL A 427 7.71 -31.04 -19.90
C VAL A 427 6.30 -30.68 -20.36
N VAL A 428 5.36 -30.53 -19.43
CA VAL A 428 3.99 -30.07 -19.72
C VAL A 428 3.99 -28.71 -20.43
N PHE A 429 4.74 -27.74 -19.89
CA PHE A 429 4.76 -26.37 -20.39
C PHE A 429 5.27 -26.25 -21.83
N ASN A 430 6.36 -26.95 -22.17
CA ASN A 430 6.96 -26.90 -23.50
C ASN A 430 6.07 -27.57 -24.55
N SER A 431 5.49 -28.73 -24.24
CA SER A 431 4.58 -29.44 -25.14
C SER A 431 3.30 -28.67 -25.44
N LEU A 432 2.74 -27.94 -24.47
CA LEU A 432 1.55 -27.13 -24.70
C LEU A 432 1.84 -25.76 -25.33
N SER A 433 2.97 -25.14 -25.02
CA SER A 433 3.39 -23.90 -25.70
C SER A 433 3.66 -24.15 -27.19
N THR A 434 4.25 -25.30 -27.53
CA THR A 434 4.46 -25.71 -28.93
C THR A 434 3.16 -26.10 -29.63
N TYR A 435 2.23 -26.76 -28.94
CA TYR A 435 0.85 -26.98 -29.43
C TYR A 435 0.16 -25.66 -29.82
N LEU A 436 0.19 -24.65 -28.94
CA LEU A 436 -0.44 -23.35 -29.17
C LEU A 436 0.11 -22.63 -30.41
N VAL A 437 1.41 -22.74 -30.66
CA VAL A 437 2.09 -22.14 -31.83
C VAL A 437 1.78 -22.91 -33.10
N ASP A 438 1.76 -24.25 -33.04
CA ASP A 438 1.42 -25.10 -34.20
C ASP A 438 -0.07 -25.00 -34.59
N ALA A 439 -0.96 -24.74 -33.63
CA ALA A 439 -2.38 -24.50 -33.88
C ALA A 439 -2.68 -23.11 -34.51
N TYR A 440 -1.80 -22.12 -34.33
CA TYR A 440 -2.00 -20.74 -34.78
C TYR A 440 -0.71 -20.08 -35.31
N PRO A 441 -0.06 -20.63 -36.34
CA PRO A 441 1.29 -20.22 -36.77
C PRO A 441 1.38 -18.76 -37.26
N THR A 442 0.30 -18.20 -37.80
CA THR A 442 0.22 -16.80 -38.27
C THR A 442 0.04 -15.77 -37.15
N ARG A 443 -0.18 -16.22 -35.91
CA ARG A 443 -0.36 -15.39 -34.70
C ARG A 443 0.46 -15.92 -33.51
N SER A 444 1.55 -16.61 -33.80
CA SER A 444 2.39 -17.33 -32.82
C SER A 444 2.80 -16.45 -31.64
N ALA A 445 3.32 -15.24 -31.91
CA ALA A 445 3.70 -14.28 -30.88
C ALA A 445 2.49 -13.82 -30.04
N SER A 446 1.36 -13.48 -30.66
CA SER A 446 0.12 -13.11 -29.95
C SER A 446 -0.42 -14.22 -29.04
N VAL A 447 -0.38 -15.49 -29.48
CA VAL A 447 -0.90 -16.63 -28.69
C VAL A 447 0.00 -16.89 -27.48
N ILE A 448 1.33 -16.81 -27.65
CA ILE A 448 2.27 -17.00 -26.53
C ILE A 448 2.31 -15.78 -25.59
N ALA A 449 2.10 -14.56 -26.08
CA ALA A 449 1.88 -13.39 -25.24
C ALA A 449 0.63 -13.52 -24.36
N LEU A 450 -0.47 -14.04 -24.93
CA LEU A 450 -1.70 -14.33 -24.21
C LEU A 450 -1.51 -15.41 -23.14
N ASN A 451 -0.83 -16.52 -23.49
CA ASN A 451 -0.45 -17.58 -22.55
C ASN A 451 0.33 -16.99 -21.36
N ASN A 452 1.42 -16.26 -21.64
CA ASN A 452 2.23 -15.65 -20.59
C ASN A 452 1.47 -14.58 -19.79
N CYS A 453 0.59 -13.80 -20.41
CA CYS A 453 -0.26 -12.82 -19.72
C CYS A 453 -1.10 -13.50 -18.64
N ILE A 454 -1.85 -14.54 -19.01
CA ILE A 454 -2.77 -15.23 -18.09
C ILE A 454 -1.98 -16.00 -17.02
N ARG A 455 -0.89 -16.68 -17.40
CA ARG A 455 0.01 -17.34 -16.43
C ARG A 455 0.52 -16.37 -15.36
N PHE A 456 1.00 -15.19 -15.75
CA PHE A 456 1.51 -14.20 -14.78
C PHE A 456 0.39 -13.53 -13.98
N MET A 457 -0.82 -13.36 -14.54
CA MET A 457 -1.99 -12.93 -13.77
C MET A 457 -2.36 -13.94 -12.68
N VAL A 458 -2.47 -15.24 -13.02
CA VAL A 458 -2.81 -16.28 -12.04
C VAL A 458 -1.69 -16.42 -11.00
N ALA A 459 -0.43 -16.43 -11.42
CA ALA A 459 0.71 -16.45 -10.49
C ALA A 459 0.72 -15.24 -9.54
N GLY A 460 0.38 -14.04 -10.02
CA GLY A 460 0.20 -12.85 -9.20
C GLY A 460 -0.95 -12.99 -8.19
N THR A 461 -2.13 -13.46 -8.62
CA THR A 461 -3.24 -13.70 -7.68
C THR A 461 -2.89 -14.74 -6.62
N VAL A 462 -2.16 -15.81 -6.99
CA VAL A 462 -1.66 -16.81 -6.04
C VAL A 462 -0.61 -16.21 -5.11
N ALA A 463 0.23 -15.27 -5.55
CA ALA A 463 1.19 -14.57 -4.70
C ALA A 463 0.52 -13.67 -3.64
N ILE A 464 -0.62 -13.04 -3.95
CA ILE A 464 -1.41 -12.28 -2.96
C ILE A 464 -2.09 -13.22 -1.96
N LEU A 465 -2.56 -14.37 -2.43
CA LEU A 465 -3.32 -15.32 -1.60
C LEU A 465 -2.41 -16.24 -0.76
N GLU A 466 -1.17 -16.48 -1.16
CA GLU A 466 -0.21 -17.36 -0.47
C GLU A 466 -0.07 -17.10 1.04
N PRO A 467 0.08 -15.85 1.55
CA PRO A 467 0.18 -15.61 2.98
C PRO A 467 -1.13 -15.92 3.70
N LEU A 468 -2.26 -15.56 3.09
CA LEU A 468 -3.59 -15.81 3.65
C LEU A 468 -3.89 -17.32 3.69
N MET A 469 -3.50 -18.07 2.65
CA MET A 469 -3.66 -19.52 2.59
C MET A 469 -2.75 -20.24 3.59
N GLU A 470 -1.49 -19.80 3.72
CA GLU A 470 -0.54 -20.36 4.68
C GLU A 470 -0.99 -20.12 6.13
N ASP A 471 -1.34 -18.89 6.48
CA ASP A 471 -1.76 -18.52 7.84
C ASP A 471 -3.12 -19.12 8.25
N THR A 472 -3.96 -19.58 7.30
CA THR A 472 -5.29 -20.16 7.59
C THR A 472 -5.38 -21.68 7.44
N LEU A 473 -4.66 -22.28 6.49
CA LEU A 473 -4.74 -23.72 6.17
C LEU A 473 -3.48 -24.50 6.56
N GLY A 474 -2.34 -23.82 6.72
CA GLY A 474 -1.02 -24.45 6.78
C GLY A 474 -0.47 -24.80 5.39
N THR A 475 0.86 -24.88 5.31
CA THR A 475 1.63 -25.18 4.10
C THR A 475 1.20 -26.50 3.43
N GLY A 476 0.90 -27.54 4.22
CA GLY A 476 0.49 -28.85 3.70
C GLY A 476 -0.84 -28.83 2.95
N TRP A 477 -1.87 -28.21 3.53
CA TRP A 477 -3.19 -28.09 2.90
C TRP A 477 -3.19 -27.09 1.75
N MET A 478 -2.41 -26.01 1.82
CA MET A 478 -2.22 -25.05 0.73
C MET A 478 -1.72 -25.74 -0.55
N PHE A 479 -0.67 -26.55 -0.48
CA PHE A 479 -0.19 -27.32 -1.63
C PHE A 479 -1.16 -28.43 -2.05
N THR A 480 -1.88 -29.04 -1.11
CA THR A 480 -2.91 -30.05 -1.42
C THR A 480 -4.02 -29.45 -2.29
N LEU A 481 -4.57 -28.29 -1.91
CA LEU A 481 -5.61 -27.60 -2.68
C LEU A 481 -5.15 -27.25 -4.10
N MET A 482 -3.93 -26.74 -4.25
CA MET A 482 -3.39 -26.35 -5.56
C MET A 482 -3.07 -27.55 -6.45
N VAL A 483 -2.62 -28.67 -5.88
CA VAL A 483 -2.46 -29.93 -6.62
C VAL A 483 -3.81 -30.52 -7.03
N SER A 484 -4.84 -30.48 -6.16
CA SER A 484 -6.20 -30.91 -6.52
C SER A 484 -6.76 -30.12 -7.70
N LEU A 485 -6.59 -28.80 -7.71
CA LEU A 485 -6.95 -27.95 -8.87
C LEU A 485 -6.15 -28.35 -10.14
N GLY A 486 -4.86 -28.65 -10.00
CA GLY A 486 -4.03 -29.18 -11.08
C GLY A 486 -4.58 -30.49 -11.67
N ILE A 487 -4.91 -31.46 -10.82
CA ILE A 487 -5.51 -32.74 -11.24
C ILE A 487 -6.83 -32.51 -11.96
N ILE A 488 -7.77 -31.74 -11.38
CA ILE A 488 -9.06 -31.41 -11.99
C ILE A 488 -8.88 -30.74 -13.36
N SER A 489 -7.92 -29.81 -13.47
CA SER A 489 -7.66 -29.11 -14.74
C SER A 489 -7.12 -30.03 -15.85
N THR A 490 -6.64 -31.24 -15.53
CA THR A 490 -6.22 -32.24 -16.54
C THR A 490 -7.40 -32.68 -17.43
N CYS A 491 -8.63 -32.64 -16.92
CA CYS A 491 -9.84 -32.89 -17.71
C CYS A 491 -9.97 -31.93 -18.90
N PHE A 492 -9.47 -30.69 -18.79
CA PHE A 492 -9.48 -29.73 -19.90
C PHE A 492 -8.58 -30.20 -21.06
N ILE A 493 -7.44 -30.82 -20.77
CA ILE A 493 -6.54 -31.38 -21.78
C ILE A 493 -7.15 -32.62 -22.44
N VAL A 494 -7.87 -33.47 -21.68
CA VAL A 494 -8.66 -34.58 -22.23
C VAL A 494 -9.72 -34.08 -23.21
N ILE A 495 -10.46 -33.02 -22.84
CA ILE A 495 -11.48 -32.43 -23.72
C ILE A 495 -10.85 -31.88 -25.01
N VAL A 496 -9.71 -31.21 -24.93
CA VAL A 496 -8.99 -30.69 -26.11
C VAL A 496 -8.41 -31.81 -26.97
N TYR A 497 -7.98 -32.92 -26.37
CA TYR A 497 -7.52 -34.10 -27.12
C TYR A 497 -8.62 -34.68 -28.03
N PHE A 498 -9.86 -34.78 -27.54
CA PHE A 498 -10.98 -35.30 -28.33
C PHE A 498 -11.64 -34.26 -29.26
N LYS A 499 -11.91 -33.03 -28.78
CA LYS A 499 -12.67 -32.01 -29.54
C LYS A 499 -11.82 -30.93 -30.22
N GLY A 500 -10.51 -30.88 -29.97
CA GLY A 500 -9.62 -29.83 -30.48
C GLY A 500 -9.55 -29.75 -32.02
N LYS A 501 -9.62 -30.90 -32.70
CA LYS A 501 -9.66 -30.97 -34.17
C LYS A 501 -10.95 -30.32 -34.72
N GLU A 502 -12.10 -30.80 -34.26
CA GLU A 502 -13.43 -30.33 -34.66
C GLU A 502 -13.56 -28.81 -34.49
N TRP A 503 -13.13 -28.27 -33.34
CA TRP A 503 -13.18 -26.84 -33.05
C TRP A 503 -12.31 -25.96 -33.95
N ARG A 504 -11.19 -26.47 -34.49
CA ARG A 504 -10.40 -25.72 -35.48
C ARG A 504 -10.99 -25.80 -36.88
N GLU A 505 -11.44 -26.97 -37.29
CA GLU A 505 -12.02 -27.20 -38.61
C GLU A 505 -13.31 -26.37 -38.79
N ASN A 506 -14.15 -26.31 -37.74
CA ASN A 506 -15.32 -25.43 -37.68
C ASN A 506 -14.99 -23.94 -37.74
N VAL A 507 -13.78 -23.50 -37.38
CA VAL A 507 -13.36 -22.09 -37.50
C VAL A 507 -12.88 -21.77 -38.91
N LEU A 508 -12.17 -22.71 -39.55
CA LEU A 508 -11.73 -22.57 -40.93
C LEU A 508 -12.93 -22.54 -41.88
N SER A 509 -13.88 -23.48 -41.76
CA SER A 509 -15.09 -23.54 -42.58
C SER A 509 -15.99 -22.30 -42.42
N ASN A 510 -16.16 -21.79 -41.20
CA ASN A 510 -16.88 -20.52 -40.94
C ASN A 510 -16.14 -19.30 -41.52
N SER A 511 -14.80 -19.32 -41.58
CA SER A 511 -14.03 -18.23 -42.17
C SER A 511 -14.10 -18.23 -43.71
N GLU A 512 -14.24 -19.40 -44.33
CA GLU A 512 -14.38 -19.55 -45.79
C GLU A 512 -15.81 -19.27 -46.27
N THR A 513 -16.84 -19.66 -45.51
CA THR A 513 -18.23 -19.23 -45.76
C THR A 513 -18.39 -17.73 -45.55
N SER A 514 -17.84 -17.15 -44.47
CA SER A 514 -17.84 -15.70 -44.28
C SER A 514 -17.10 -14.94 -45.39
N LYS A 515 -16.00 -15.50 -45.92
CA LYS A 515 -15.33 -14.96 -47.11
C LYS A 515 -16.22 -15.07 -48.34
N LYS A 516 -16.80 -16.26 -48.63
CA LYS A 516 -17.74 -16.47 -49.75
C LYS A 516 -18.92 -15.52 -49.69
N ASP A 517 -19.52 -15.29 -48.53
CA ASP A 517 -20.61 -14.31 -48.34
C ASP A 517 -20.15 -12.86 -48.55
N SER A 518 -18.92 -12.52 -48.15
CA SER A 518 -18.35 -11.20 -48.39
C SER A 518 -18.03 -10.96 -49.88
N THR A 519 -17.55 -11.98 -50.60
CA THR A 519 -17.38 -11.93 -52.06
C THR A 519 -18.72 -11.92 -52.77
N LEU A 520 -19.71 -12.71 -52.35
CA LEU A 520 -21.07 -12.70 -52.92
C LEU A 520 -21.79 -11.37 -52.69
N LYS A 521 -21.58 -10.70 -51.54
CA LYS A 521 -22.08 -9.33 -51.31
C LYS A 521 -21.34 -8.29 -52.17
N ASN A 522 -20.02 -8.42 -52.34
CA ASN A 522 -19.25 -7.56 -53.25
C ASN A 522 -19.52 -7.82 -54.74
N GLU A 523 -19.89 -9.04 -55.12
CA GLU A 523 -20.29 -9.39 -56.48
C GLU A 523 -21.72 -8.94 -56.77
N LYS A 524 -22.64 -9.04 -55.81
CA LYS A 524 -23.96 -8.40 -55.94
C LYS A 524 -23.84 -6.88 -56.05
N SER A 525 -22.93 -6.22 -55.30
CA SER A 525 -22.70 -4.77 -55.43
C SER A 525 -22.00 -4.37 -56.75
N LYS A 526 -21.18 -5.24 -57.34
CA LYS A 526 -20.57 -5.05 -58.67
C LYS A 526 -21.53 -5.38 -59.83
N SER A 527 -22.38 -6.39 -59.68
CA SER A 527 -23.43 -6.77 -60.64
C SER A 527 -24.43 -5.63 -60.84
N SER A 528 -24.90 -5.02 -59.74
CA SER A 528 -25.77 -3.84 -59.77
C SER A 528 -25.13 -2.60 -60.39
N LYS A 529 -23.80 -2.56 -60.58
CA LYS A 529 -23.09 -1.46 -61.24
C LYS A 529 -22.68 -1.73 -62.68
N LYS A 530 -22.86 -2.96 -63.20
CA LYS A 530 -22.45 -3.35 -64.57
C LYS A 530 -23.60 -3.39 -65.58
N LYS A 531 -24.86 -3.20 -65.15
CA LYS A 531 -26.05 -3.28 -66.02
C LYS A 531 -26.69 -1.93 -66.37
N CYS A 532 -26.06 -0.82 -66.00
CA CYS A 532 -26.54 0.55 -66.28
C CYS A 532 -25.43 1.46 -66.82
N LYS A 533 -24.79 1.06 -67.93
CA LYS A 533 -24.13 1.98 -68.90
C LYS A 533 -23.63 1.22 -70.14
N GLU A 534 -24.57 0.61 -70.86
CA GLU A 534 -24.41 0.45 -72.30
C GLU A 534 -25.65 1.07 -72.96
N ILE A 535 -25.40 1.96 -73.92
CA ILE A 535 -26.32 2.47 -74.94
C ILE A 535 -27.48 3.37 -74.46
N GLY A 536 -27.25 4.68 -74.59
CA GLY A 536 -27.94 5.46 -75.63
C GLY A 536 -29.11 6.36 -75.24
N SER A 537 -29.08 7.62 -75.71
CA SER A 537 -30.23 8.35 -76.30
C SER A 537 -29.89 9.80 -76.68
N VAL A 538 -29.76 10.05 -77.99
CA VAL A 538 -30.29 11.15 -78.82
C VAL A 538 -30.23 10.54 -80.23
N GLU A 539 -31.32 10.31 -80.98
CA GLU A 539 -32.38 11.26 -81.40
C GLU A 539 -33.84 10.87 -81.06
N ASN A 540 -34.67 11.93 -81.02
CA ASN A 540 -36.10 12.05 -81.40
C ASN A 540 -37.23 11.29 -80.65
N GLY A 541 -38.20 12.08 -80.12
CA GLY A 541 -39.51 11.59 -79.65
C GLY A 541 -40.23 12.45 -78.59
N ASP A 542 -40.81 13.59 -78.98
CA ASP A 542 -41.68 14.50 -78.19
C ASP A 542 -43.09 13.90 -77.87
N PRO A 543 -44.04 14.60 -77.17
CA PRO A 543 -43.95 15.30 -75.88
C PRO A 543 -45.23 15.12 -74.97
N SER A 544 -45.31 15.89 -73.86
CA SER A 544 -46.53 16.25 -73.06
C SER A 544 -47.15 15.15 -72.14
N GLU A 545 -47.72 15.43 -70.96
CA GLU A 545 -48.41 16.65 -70.46
C GLU A 545 -48.33 16.87 -68.90
N LEU A 546 -48.61 18.11 -68.45
CA LEU A 546 -49.15 18.58 -67.13
C LEU A 546 -48.38 18.55 -65.76
N THR A 547 -47.91 19.75 -65.36
CA THR A 547 -47.96 20.48 -64.04
C THR A 547 -48.55 19.83 -62.76
N SER A 548 -48.21 20.13 -61.49
CA SER A 548 -47.38 21.15 -60.75
C SER A 548 -47.12 20.65 -59.29
N LYS A 549 -46.10 21.06 -58.48
CA LYS A 549 -45.89 22.35 -57.76
C LYS A 549 -44.51 22.43 -57.02
N ASN A 550 -43.86 23.60 -57.08
CA ASN A 550 -42.90 24.30 -56.17
C ASN A 550 -41.84 23.61 -55.24
N ASN A 551 -40.56 23.98 -55.46
CA ASN A 551 -39.50 24.53 -54.56
C ASN A 551 -39.12 23.83 -53.20
N ASN A 552 -37.84 23.74 -52.76
CA ASN A 552 -36.66 24.62 -53.00
C ASN A 552 -35.26 23.93 -52.72
N LYS A 553 -34.25 24.20 -53.58
CA LYS A 553 -32.76 24.36 -53.40
C LYS A 553 -31.91 23.39 -52.51
N HIS A 554 -30.85 22.69 -52.99
CA HIS A 554 -29.49 23.06 -53.53
C HIS A 554 -28.40 23.28 -52.43
N GLU A 555 -27.11 22.91 -52.57
CA GLU A 555 -26.17 23.15 -53.71
C GLU A 555 -24.96 22.14 -53.82
N ASN A 556 -23.94 22.43 -54.65
CA ASN A 556 -23.04 21.44 -55.34
C ASN A 556 -21.56 21.31 -54.86
N ASN A 557 -20.88 20.27 -55.37
CA ASN A 557 -19.42 19.99 -55.31
C ASN A 557 -18.54 21.00 -56.11
N SER A 558 -17.24 21.10 -55.77
CA SER A 558 -16.11 21.02 -56.73
C SER A 558 -14.70 21.02 -56.06
N ILE A 559 -13.69 20.55 -56.80
CA ILE A 559 -12.26 20.51 -56.45
C ILE A 559 -11.46 21.24 -57.54
N VAL A 560 -10.41 22.00 -57.20
CA VAL A 560 -9.34 22.41 -58.13
C VAL A 560 -7.97 22.26 -57.47
N VAL A 561 -6.97 21.92 -58.29
CA VAL A 561 -5.54 21.76 -57.94
C VAL A 561 -4.72 22.73 -58.81
N GLU A 562 -3.79 23.51 -58.25
CA GLU A 562 -2.39 23.56 -58.74
C GLU A 562 -1.38 24.38 -57.90
N LYS A 563 -0.19 23.77 -57.74
CA LYS A 563 1.19 24.29 -57.78
C LYS A 563 1.54 25.76 -57.43
N SER A 564 2.28 25.89 -56.32
CA SER A 564 3.60 26.56 -56.17
C SER A 564 3.90 27.94 -56.77
N LEU A 565 4.50 28.86 -55.97
CA LEU A 565 5.79 29.52 -56.28
C LEU A 565 6.35 30.41 -55.12
N LYS A 566 7.55 30.03 -54.64
CA LYS A 566 8.75 30.85 -54.31
C LYS A 566 8.73 32.11 -53.41
N LYS A 567 9.89 32.23 -52.71
CA LYS A 567 10.59 33.44 -52.19
C LYS A 567 9.97 34.11 -50.96
N LYS A 568 10.71 34.79 -50.09
CA LYS A 568 12.11 34.76 -49.59
C LYS A 568 12.15 35.97 -48.62
N LYS A 569 12.42 35.71 -47.34
CA LYS A 569 13.55 36.28 -46.59
C LYS A 569 13.94 37.73 -46.93
N VAL A 570 13.89 38.64 -45.94
CA VAL A 570 15.02 39.39 -45.34
C VAL A 570 14.49 40.53 -44.46
N LYS A 571 15.03 40.60 -43.23
CA LYS A 571 15.44 41.73 -42.35
C LYS A 571 14.72 43.10 -42.46
N ASP A 572 14.68 43.95 -41.44
CA ASP A 572 15.77 44.51 -40.59
C ASP A 572 15.16 45.01 -39.27
N LYS A 573 15.88 45.38 -38.21
CA LYS A 573 17.20 45.09 -37.60
C LYS A 573 17.31 46.08 -36.42
N ASP A 574 18.11 45.77 -35.41
CA ASP A 574 18.80 46.75 -34.53
C ASP A 574 17.96 47.71 -33.64
N GLU A 575 18.45 48.27 -32.54
CA GLU A 575 19.44 47.80 -31.54
C GLU A 575 19.26 48.61 -30.22
N LYS A 576 19.67 47.99 -29.10
CA LYS A 576 20.42 48.58 -27.96
C LYS A 576 19.93 49.81 -27.13
N THR A 577 19.97 49.54 -25.82
CA THR A 577 20.70 50.26 -24.73
C THR A 577 20.09 51.36 -23.85
N THR A 578 20.37 51.13 -22.56
CA THR A 578 20.80 52.05 -21.47
C THR A 578 19.82 52.99 -20.76
N VAL A 579 19.64 52.67 -19.47
CA VAL A 579 19.84 53.52 -18.29
C VAL A 579 19.18 54.91 -18.27
N SER A 580 18.18 55.07 -17.39
CA SER A 580 18.24 56.04 -16.27
C SER A 580 16.97 56.00 -15.39
N SER A 581 17.16 56.04 -14.08
CA SER A 581 16.21 56.65 -13.13
C SER A 581 16.39 58.19 -13.20
N PRO A 582 15.51 59.07 -12.66
CA PRO A 582 14.61 58.83 -11.51
C PRO A 582 13.27 59.65 -11.46
N PHE A 583 12.61 59.59 -10.29
CA PHE A 583 11.78 60.62 -9.64
C PHE A 583 10.33 60.94 -10.10
N ASN A 584 9.45 61.10 -9.08
CA ASN A 584 8.20 61.89 -8.98
C ASN A 584 7.17 61.89 -10.13
N GLY A 585 5.87 61.68 -9.94
CA GLY A 585 5.03 61.83 -8.74
C GLY A 585 3.78 62.71 -9.00
N LYS A 586 2.72 62.49 -8.22
CA LYS A 586 1.49 63.31 -8.03
C LYS A 586 0.36 63.23 -9.07
N SER A 587 -0.85 62.90 -8.59
CA SER A 587 -1.99 63.83 -8.40
C SER A 587 -3.25 63.07 -7.92
N PRO A 588 -4.32 63.72 -7.42
CA PRO A 588 -4.37 64.87 -6.50
C PRO A 588 -5.28 64.64 -5.26
N LYS A 589 -5.44 65.69 -4.44
CA LYS A 589 -6.17 65.72 -3.13
C LYS A 589 -7.69 66.02 -3.32
N THR A 590 -8.55 66.03 -2.30
CA THR A 590 -8.74 67.21 -1.40
C THR A 590 -9.78 67.00 -0.27
N LYS A 591 -9.35 67.16 1.01
CA LYS A 591 -10.00 67.78 2.24
C LYS A 591 -11.49 67.45 2.58
N LYS A 592 -11.99 67.47 3.83
CA LYS A 592 -11.58 67.81 5.24
C LYS A 592 -12.60 67.04 6.15
N GLN A 593 -12.52 66.86 7.47
CA GLN A 593 -12.13 67.77 8.55
C GLN A 593 -11.83 67.04 9.88
N LYS A 594 -10.77 67.51 10.56
CA LYS A 594 -10.37 67.38 11.98
C LYS A 594 -11.47 67.10 13.04
N VAL A 595 -11.12 66.28 14.04
CA VAL A 595 -10.68 66.75 15.39
C VAL A 595 -9.38 65.99 15.77
N GLU A 596 -8.56 66.54 16.66
CA GLU A 596 -7.15 66.21 16.93
C GLU A 596 -6.89 66.33 18.45
N ASN A 597 -5.64 66.06 18.89
CA ASN A 597 -5.06 66.31 20.25
C ASN A 597 -5.22 65.17 21.30
N ASP A 598 -4.24 64.88 22.17
CA ASP A 598 -2.78 65.19 22.15
C ASP A 598 -2.01 64.37 23.24
N ALA A 599 -0.67 64.51 23.22
CA ALA A 599 0.30 64.30 24.33
C ALA A 599 0.58 62.85 24.83
N LEU A 600 1.79 62.28 24.61
CA LEU A 600 3.12 62.50 25.25
C LEU A 600 3.28 61.63 26.53
N LYS A 601 4.23 60.66 26.57
CA LYS A 601 5.61 60.71 27.16
C LYS A 601 5.64 61.12 28.65
N SER A 602 6.51 60.63 29.54
CA SER A 602 7.67 59.70 29.57
C SER A 602 7.75 59.15 31.04
N GLU A 603 8.52 58.14 31.47
CA GLU A 603 9.97 58.01 31.77
C GLU A 603 10.05 56.74 32.68
N ILE A 604 10.87 55.70 32.44
CA ILE A 604 12.28 55.51 32.87
C ILE A 604 12.53 55.64 34.39
N ASN A 605 12.74 54.49 35.07
CA ASN A 605 13.97 54.21 35.86
C ASN A 605 14.04 52.78 36.46
N ASP A 606 15.00 52.00 35.96
CA ASP A 606 16.06 51.27 36.67
C ASP A 606 15.84 50.39 37.93
N ASN A 607 16.13 49.09 37.73
CA ASN A 607 17.03 48.20 38.50
C ASN A 607 16.79 47.93 40.01
N ILE A 608 16.59 46.65 40.38
CA ILE A 608 17.64 45.73 40.90
C ILE A 608 17.07 44.30 41.15
N VAL A 609 17.98 43.32 41.11
CA VAL A 609 17.84 41.86 41.28
C VAL A 609 17.46 41.45 42.72
N THR A 610 16.55 40.48 42.90
CA THR A 610 16.80 39.16 43.57
C THR A 610 15.53 38.30 43.70
N ASN A 611 15.68 37.04 43.30
CA ASN A 611 15.20 35.77 43.87
C ASN A 611 13.84 35.60 44.59
N ASP A 612 13.39 34.34 44.43
CA ASP A 612 12.66 33.48 45.36
C ASP A 612 11.18 33.16 45.15
N ILE A 613 10.93 31.86 45.36
CA ILE A 613 9.72 31.10 45.13
C ILE A 613 8.91 31.15 46.41
N GLU A 614 7.78 31.87 46.45
CA GLU A 614 6.70 31.65 47.42
C GLU A 614 5.47 32.53 47.13
N THR A 615 4.51 32.06 46.31
CA THR A 615 3.07 32.43 46.42
C THR A 615 2.15 31.59 45.51
N THR A 616 1.96 30.32 45.87
CA THR A 616 0.86 29.48 45.33
C THR A 616 -0.08 29.00 46.45
N SER A 617 -0.19 29.79 47.53
CA SER A 617 -0.89 29.44 48.77
C SER A 617 -1.97 30.46 49.20
N GLN A 618 -2.30 31.44 48.35
CA GLN A 618 -3.33 32.47 48.66
C GLN A 618 -4.40 32.69 47.56
N PHE A 619 -4.51 31.78 46.57
CA PHE A 619 -5.56 31.87 45.53
C PHE A 619 -6.71 30.85 45.68
N ASN A 620 -6.68 30.00 46.71
CA ASN A 620 -7.65 28.92 46.90
C ASN A 620 -8.77 29.22 47.94
N GLU A 621 -8.87 30.44 48.47
CA GLU A 621 -9.79 30.77 49.57
C GLU A 621 -10.75 31.94 49.27
N SER A 622 -11.22 32.06 48.03
CA SER A 622 -12.28 33.03 47.67
C SER A 622 -13.18 32.63 46.49
N VAL A 623 -13.32 31.33 46.19
CA VAL A 623 -14.24 30.83 45.13
C VAL A 623 -15.03 29.58 45.56
N SER A 624 -15.55 29.58 46.78
CA SER A 624 -16.83 28.92 47.07
C SER A 624 -17.95 29.98 47.04
N GLU A 625 -19.15 29.58 46.61
CA GLU A 625 -20.34 30.45 46.47
C GLU A 625 -20.28 31.58 45.41
N LYS A 626 -20.13 31.18 44.15
CA LYS A 626 -21.00 31.72 43.08
C LYS A 626 -21.58 30.58 42.25
N ILE A 627 -22.82 30.20 42.57
CA ILE A 627 -23.65 29.40 41.66
C ILE A 627 -23.86 30.27 40.41
N LYS A 628 -23.20 29.92 39.31
CA LYS A 628 -23.47 30.54 38.01
C LYS A 628 -24.85 30.08 37.56
N GLU A 629 -25.85 30.94 37.69
CA GLU A 629 -27.13 30.74 37.03
C GLU A 629 -26.90 30.47 35.54
N ILE A 630 -27.46 29.36 35.04
CA ILE A 630 -27.42 29.04 33.62
C ILE A 630 -28.15 30.17 32.87
N PRO A 631 -27.52 30.84 31.89
CA PRO A 631 -28.18 31.91 31.13
C PRO A 631 -29.47 31.40 30.49
N ASP A 632 -30.56 32.17 30.56
CA ASP A 632 -31.89 31.71 30.10
C ASP A 632 -31.93 31.26 28.63
N HIS A 633 -31.11 31.88 27.78
CA HIS A 633 -30.97 31.50 26.37
C HIS A 633 -30.21 30.18 26.12
N LEU A 634 -29.66 29.54 27.16
CA LEU A 634 -29.01 28.23 27.08
C LEU A 634 -29.80 27.13 27.80
N LYS A 635 -30.87 27.48 28.55
CA LYS A 635 -31.74 26.49 29.21
C LYS A 635 -32.49 25.67 28.17
N ILE A 636 -32.52 24.35 28.34
CA ILE A 636 -33.19 23.42 27.41
C ILE A 636 -34.69 23.73 27.29
N SER A 637 -35.32 24.18 28.38
CA SER A 637 -36.74 24.62 28.43
C SER A 637 -37.08 25.81 27.53
N SER A 638 -36.09 26.55 27.05
CA SER A 638 -36.28 27.73 26.19
C SER A 638 -36.44 27.34 24.70
N TYR A 639 -36.31 26.06 24.36
CA TYR A 639 -36.31 25.55 22.98
C TYR A 639 -37.47 24.60 22.71
N ARG A 640 -37.80 24.41 21.42
CA ARG A 640 -38.91 23.58 20.92
C ARG A 640 -38.56 22.09 20.96
N ILE A 641 -38.36 21.54 22.16
CA ILE A 641 -37.91 20.17 22.44
C ILE A 641 -39.03 19.42 23.16
N THR A 642 -39.34 18.19 22.74
CA THR A 642 -40.34 17.31 23.39
C THR A 642 -39.89 16.88 24.79
N GLN A 643 -40.85 16.73 25.72
CA GLN A 643 -40.54 16.32 27.10
C GLN A 643 -39.78 14.98 27.17
N THR A 644 -40.12 14.02 26.29
CA THR A 644 -39.41 12.74 26.16
C THR A 644 -37.92 12.91 25.90
N THR A 645 -37.55 13.84 25.02
CA THR A 645 -36.15 14.09 24.66
C THR A 645 -35.46 14.95 25.72
N ILE A 646 -36.17 15.85 26.40
CA ILE A 646 -35.66 16.55 27.61
C ILE A 646 -35.27 15.54 28.69
N ASP A 647 -36.11 14.53 28.95
CA ASP A 647 -35.84 13.52 29.97
C ASP A 647 -34.64 12.63 29.58
N SER A 648 -34.51 12.25 28.30
CA SER A 648 -33.32 11.56 27.78
C SER A 648 -32.04 12.39 27.88
N LEU A 649 -32.10 13.71 27.67
CA LEU A 649 -30.96 14.61 27.84
C LEU A 649 -30.56 14.75 29.33
N LYS A 650 -31.54 14.88 30.23
CA LYS A 650 -31.30 14.94 31.69
C LYS A 650 -30.67 13.65 32.23
N GLN A 651 -31.11 12.47 31.77
CA GLN A 651 -30.48 11.19 32.13
C GLN A 651 -29.00 11.11 31.72
N ARG A 652 -28.58 11.91 30.75
CA ARG A 652 -27.18 12.03 30.29
C ARG A 652 -26.41 13.19 30.95
N GLY A 653 -27.01 13.86 31.94
CA GLY A 653 -26.41 15.02 32.63
C GLY A 653 -26.38 16.31 31.81
N ILE A 654 -27.22 16.42 30.77
CA ILE A 654 -27.29 17.60 29.90
C ILE A 654 -28.44 18.48 30.38
N GLU A 655 -28.12 19.57 31.09
CA GLU A 655 -29.08 20.52 31.66
C GLU A 655 -29.22 21.83 30.86
N SER A 656 -28.21 22.14 30.04
CA SER A 656 -28.15 23.33 29.18
C SER A 656 -27.54 23.01 27.82
N LEU A 657 -27.97 23.72 26.77
CA LEU A 657 -27.38 23.63 25.45
C LEU A 657 -26.06 24.41 25.38
N PHE A 658 -25.08 23.90 24.64
CA PHE A 658 -23.87 24.66 24.32
C PHE A 658 -24.14 25.78 23.30
N PRO A 659 -23.32 26.84 23.24
CA PRO A 659 -23.55 27.98 22.36
C PRO A 659 -23.77 27.63 20.88
N ILE A 660 -23.10 26.59 20.35
CA ILE A 660 -23.33 26.14 18.96
C ILE A 660 -24.69 25.48 18.78
N GLN A 661 -25.16 24.71 19.77
CA GLN A 661 -26.46 24.05 19.75
C GLN A 661 -27.57 25.10 19.83
N ALA A 662 -27.45 26.03 20.79
CA ALA A 662 -28.33 27.17 20.96
C ALA A 662 -28.43 28.05 19.69
N ALA A 663 -27.30 28.31 19.02
CA ALA A 663 -27.26 29.14 17.81
C ALA A 663 -27.78 28.45 16.54
N THR A 664 -27.77 27.11 16.45
CA THR A 664 -28.25 26.37 15.28
C THR A 664 -29.64 25.77 15.43
N PHE A 665 -30.15 25.58 16.66
CA PHE A 665 -31.38 24.84 16.92
C PHE A 665 -32.56 25.34 16.07
N ASP A 666 -32.97 26.60 16.24
CA ASP A 666 -34.14 27.14 15.55
C ASP A 666 -33.93 27.28 14.04
N LEU A 667 -32.70 27.61 13.60
CA LEU A 667 -32.35 27.67 12.17
C LEU A 667 -32.55 26.32 11.48
N ILE A 668 -32.18 25.23 12.15
CA ILE A 668 -32.34 23.87 11.62
C ILE A 668 -33.79 23.42 11.71
N TYR A 669 -34.46 23.67 12.84
CA TYR A 669 -35.87 23.34 13.05
C TYR A 669 -36.79 24.03 12.03
N ASP A 670 -36.51 25.29 11.69
CA ASP A 670 -37.26 26.09 10.70
C ASP A 670 -36.89 25.77 9.24
N GLY A 671 -36.05 24.77 8.99
CA GLY A 671 -35.78 24.24 7.64
C GLY A 671 -34.73 25.00 6.81
N LYS A 672 -33.91 25.87 7.41
CA LYS A 672 -32.85 26.60 6.68
C LYS A 672 -31.59 25.76 6.50
N ASP A 673 -30.93 25.89 5.35
CA ASP A 673 -29.58 25.34 5.17
C ASP A 673 -28.59 26.04 6.11
N VAL A 674 -27.73 25.27 6.79
CA VAL A 674 -26.79 25.80 7.79
C VAL A 674 -25.36 25.38 7.52
N LEU A 675 -24.46 26.37 7.49
CA LEU A 675 -23.01 26.20 7.55
C LEU A 675 -22.53 26.58 8.96
N ALA A 676 -22.28 25.57 9.80
CA ALA A 676 -21.89 25.73 11.19
C ALA A 676 -20.38 25.47 11.40
N ARG A 677 -19.69 26.46 11.97
CA ARG A 677 -18.28 26.38 12.35
C ARG A 677 -18.09 26.64 13.84
N ALA A 678 -17.53 25.66 14.55
CA ALA A 678 -17.26 25.75 15.98
C ALA A 678 -16.03 24.90 16.37
N LYS A 679 -15.32 25.33 17.43
CA LYS A 679 -14.13 24.63 17.96
C LYS A 679 -14.46 23.16 18.29
N THR A 680 -13.48 22.27 18.22
CA THR A 680 -13.63 20.85 18.61
C THR A 680 -14.07 20.74 20.08
N GLY A 681 -14.90 19.74 20.41
CA GLY A 681 -15.41 19.55 21.78
C GLY A 681 -16.58 20.44 22.21
N THR A 682 -17.10 21.31 21.34
CA THR A 682 -18.24 22.21 21.62
C THR A 682 -19.64 21.58 21.43
N GLY A 683 -19.72 20.26 21.21
CA GLY A 683 -21.00 19.54 21.06
C GLY A 683 -21.71 19.71 19.72
N LYS A 684 -20.96 19.87 18.62
CA LYS A 684 -21.47 19.96 17.23
C LYS A 684 -22.47 18.85 16.86
N THR A 685 -22.29 17.61 17.33
CA THR A 685 -23.15 16.48 16.96
C THR A 685 -24.60 16.67 17.42
N LEU A 686 -24.83 17.05 18.68
CA LEU A 686 -26.16 17.38 19.17
C LEU A 686 -26.75 18.64 18.50
N ALA A 687 -25.90 19.55 18.02
CA ALA A 687 -26.34 20.80 17.38
C ALA A 687 -27.11 20.58 16.07
N PHE A 688 -26.89 19.44 15.39
CA PHE A 688 -27.77 18.96 14.31
C PHE A 688 -28.70 17.83 14.74
N ALA A 689 -28.24 16.88 15.58
CA ALA A 689 -29.03 15.70 15.92
C ALA A 689 -30.35 16.05 16.63
N LEU A 690 -30.30 17.01 17.56
CA LEU A 690 -31.45 17.40 18.36
C LEU A 690 -32.57 18.07 17.52
N PRO A 691 -32.34 19.16 16.76
CA PRO A 691 -33.40 19.75 15.95
C PRO A 691 -33.90 18.81 14.82
N ILE A 692 -33.04 17.96 14.24
CA ILE A 692 -33.49 16.94 13.26
C ILE A 692 -34.46 15.94 13.90
N THR A 693 -34.13 15.42 15.08
CA THR A 693 -34.97 14.43 15.75
C THR A 693 -36.31 15.02 16.19
N GLU A 694 -36.34 16.25 16.71
CA GLU A 694 -37.58 16.96 17.03
C GLU A 694 -38.50 17.18 15.82
N VAL A 695 -37.95 17.60 14.66
CA VAL A 695 -38.74 17.74 13.42
C VAL A 695 -39.29 16.38 12.94
N LEU A 696 -38.52 15.30 13.08
CA LEU A 696 -39.00 13.95 12.77
C LEU A 696 -40.12 13.51 13.73
N LEU A 697 -39.95 13.70 15.04
CA LEU A 697 -40.92 13.33 16.07
C LEU A 697 -42.25 14.07 15.90
N LYS A 698 -42.23 15.38 15.68
CA LYS A 698 -43.44 16.16 15.36
C LYS A 698 -44.18 15.59 14.13
N SER A 699 -43.44 15.19 13.10
CA SER A 699 -44.04 14.58 11.90
C SER A 699 -44.54 13.13 12.10
N ASN A 700 -44.22 12.47 13.23
CA ASN A 700 -44.89 11.24 13.69
C ASN A 700 -46.28 11.54 14.24
N GLU A 701 -46.38 12.54 15.12
CA GLU A 701 -47.62 12.90 15.84
C GLU A 701 -48.68 13.45 14.88
N GLU A 702 -48.29 14.27 13.90
CA GLU A 702 -49.15 14.80 12.82
C GLU A 702 -49.62 13.72 11.82
N GLY A 703 -49.37 12.43 12.08
CA GLY A 703 -49.87 11.30 11.31
C GLY A 703 -49.10 11.01 10.01
N SER A 704 -48.15 11.87 9.62
CA SER A 704 -47.39 11.80 8.38
C SER A 704 -46.30 10.69 8.34
N LEU A 705 -46.25 9.84 9.38
CA LEU A 705 -45.28 8.75 9.56
C LEU A 705 -45.90 7.42 10.01
N LYS A 706 -47.23 7.28 9.97
CA LYS A 706 -47.94 6.02 10.30
C LYS A 706 -47.53 4.80 9.45
N ASN A 707 -46.72 5.02 8.41
CA ASN A 707 -46.14 4.01 7.53
C ASN A 707 -44.86 3.37 8.10
N VAL A 708 -44.97 2.67 9.24
CA VAL A 708 -43.91 1.78 9.75
C VAL A 708 -43.90 0.45 8.96
N HIS A 709 -43.85 0.54 7.63
CA HIS A 709 -43.75 -0.62 6.75
C HIS A 709 -42.29 -1.00 6.48
N ARG A 710 -42.07 -2.29 6.21
CA ARG A 710 -40.77 -2.84 5.85
C ARG A 710 -40.21 -2.14 4.60
N GLY A 711 -38.92 -1.87 4.58
CA GLY A 711 -38.21 -1.32 3.41
C GLY A 711 -38.57 0.12 3.02
N ARG A 712 -39.06 0.95 3.95
CA ARG A 712 -39.19 2.42 3.78
C ARG A 712 -37.81 3.10 3.66
N ALA A 713 -37.75 4.21 2.94
CA ALA A 713 -36.51 4.96 2.73
C ALA A 713 -36.16 5.85 3.93
N PRO A 714 -34.86 6.10 4.20
CA PRO A 714 -34.44 7.08 5.21
C PRO A 714 -34.93 8.49 4.87
N LYS A 715 -35.18 9.27 5.93
CA LYS A 715 -35.48 10.70 5.87
C LYS A 715 -34.24 11.56 6.12
N VAL A 716 -33.23 11.00 6.78
CA VAL A 716 -31.97 11.67 7.10
C VAL A 716 -30.81 10.83 6.59
N ILE A 717 -29.87 11.46 5.88
CA ILE A 717 -28.55 10.90 5.62
C ILE A 717 -27.51 11.78 6.31
N ILE A 718 -26.62 11.15 7.08
CA ILE A 718 -25.50 11.80 7.76
C ILE A 718 -24.22 11.15 7.26
N MET A 719 -23.39 11.93 6.56
CA MET A 719 -22.09 11.48 6.09
C MET A 719 -20.99 11.96 7.04
N THR A 720 -20.08 11.04 7.35
CA THR A 720 -18.95 11.24 8.26
C THR A 720 -17.68 10.65 7.65
N PRO A 721 -16.49 11.26 7.80
CA PRO A 721 -15.25 10.79 7.18
C PRO A 721 -14.73 9.45 7.71
N THR A 722 -15.06 9.05 8.95
CA THR A 722 -14.54 7.83 9.58
C THR A 722 -15.65 6.91 10.09
N ARG A 723 -15.36 5.60 10.12
CA ARG A 723 -16.29 4.55 10.60
C ARG A 723 -16.64 4.74 12.08
N ASP A 724 -15.64 5.16 12.84
CA ASP A 724 -15.69 5.34 14.28
C ASP A 724 -16.55 6.58 14.64
N LEU A 725 -16.48 7.66 13.84
CA LEU A 725 -17.41 8.80 13.93
C LEU A 725 -18.84 8.41 13.53
N ALA A 726 -19.01 7.62 12.46
CA ALA A 726 -20.34 7.14 12.05
C ALA A 726 -21.05 6.40 13.19
N LYS A 727 -20.32 5.57 13.95
CA LYS A 727 -20.85 4.89 15.13
C LYS A 727 -21.22 5.85 16.26
N GLN A 728 -20.34 6.81 16.58
CA GLN A 728 -20.61 7.83 17.58
C GLN A 728 -21.90 8.58 17.27
N VAL A 729 -22.03 9.09 16.03
CA VAL A 729 -23.21 9.85 15.61
C VAL A 729 -24.46 8.95 15.63
N SER A 730 -24.37 7.67 15.23
CA SER A 730 -25.48 6.71 15.38
C SER A 730 -25.95 6.58 16.83
N SER A 731 -25.02 6.33 17.77
CA SER A 731 -25.36 6.21 19.19
C SER A 731 -25.94 7.50 19.79
N GLU A 732 -25.51 8.66 19.29
CA GLU A 732 -26.05 9.95 19.74
C GLU A 732 -27.54 10.08 19.35
N PHE A 733 -27.90 9.75 18.10
CA PHE A 733 -29.29 9.71 17.65
C PHE A 733 -30.13 8.65 18.37
N GLU A 734 -29.59 7.45 18.55
CA GLU A 734 -30.26 6.35 19.29
C GLU A 734 -30.56 6.75 20.74
N SER A 735 -29.70 7.55 21.38
CA SER A 735 -29.87 7.99 22.76
C SER A 735 -30.93 9.09 22.97
N ILE A 736 -31.12 9.99 22.00
CA ILE A 736 -32.06 11.12 22.10
C ILE A 736 -33.44 10.82 21.49
N ALA A 737 -33.52 9.81 20.61
CA ALA A 737 -34.73 9.43 19.90
C ALA A 737 -34.83 7.90 19.72
N PRO A 738 -35.01 7.13 20.80
CA PRO A 738 -35.08 5.66 20.76
C PRO A 738 -36.25 5.11 19.90
N ASN A 739 -37.26 5.95 19.61
CA ASN A 739 -38.38 5.62 18.74
C ASN A 739 -38.04 5.64 17.24
N LEU A 740 -36.89 6.21 16.84
CA LEU A 740 -36.45 6.28 15.45
C LEU A 740 -35.50 5.12 15.11
N LYS A 741 -35.67 4.52 13.92
CA LYS A 741 -34.78 3.46 13.44
C LYS A 741 -33.53 4.06 12.81
N VAL A 742 -32.46 4.13 13.58
CA VAL A 742 -31.12 4.52 13.11
C VAL A 742 -30.38 3.31 12.53
N LEU A 743 -29.61 3.51 11.47
CA LEU A 743 -28.71 2.50 10.91
C LEU A 743 -27.35 3.12 10.57
N CYS A 744 -26.28 2.51 11.10
CA CYS A 744 -24.91 2.89 10.81
C CYS A 744 -24.31 2.00 9.69
N ILE A 745 -23.88 2.59 8.57
CA ILE A 745 -23.24 1.87 7.46
C ILE A 745 -21.82 2.36 7.17
N TYR A 746 -20.87 1.43 7.12
CA TYR A 746 -19.46 1.74 6.87
C TYR A 746 -18.71 0.54 6.25
N GLY A 747 -17.55 0.81 5.66
CA GLY A 747 -16.70 -0.20 5.04
C GLY A 747 -16.03 -1.15 6.05
N GLY A 748 -15.48 -2.26 5.57
CA GLY A 748 -14.75 -3.24 6.41
C GLY A 748 -15.61 -4.17 7.27
N VAL A 749 -16.94 -4.14 7.09
CA VAL A 749 -17.90 -5.10 7.64
C VAL A 749 -18.75 -5.67 6.49
N ALA A 750 -19.23 -6.90 6.65
CA ALA A 750 -20.06 -7.61 5.68
C ALA A 750 -21.33 -6.82 5.29
N TYR A 751 -21.77 -6.99 4.04
CA TYR A 751 -22.93 -6.27 3.49
C TYR A 751 -24.26 -6.77 4.06
N ASP A 752 -24.37 -8.02 4.50
CA ASP A 752 -25.65 -8.68 4.77
C ASP A 752 -26.43 -8.03 5.91
N PHE A 753 -25.75 -7.72 7.03
CA PHE A 753 -26.34 -6.99 8.15
C PHE A 753 -26.87 -5.61 7.73
N GLN A 754 -26.06 -4.85 6.96
CA GLN A 754 -26.43 -3.52 6.48
C GLN A 754 -27.60 -3.59 5.48
N THR A 755 -27.58 -4.57 4.58
CA THR A 755 -28.62 -4.82 3.59
C THR A 755 -29.94 -5.25 4.26
N GLN A 756 -29.87 -6.07 5.31
CA GLN A 756 -31.03 -6.47 6.10
C GLN A 756 -31.59 -5.28 6.92
N GLY A 757 -30.72 -4.42 7.47
CA GLY A 757 -31.13 -3.16 8.09
C GLY A 757 -31.91 -2.26 7.14
N LEU A 758 -31.38 -2.02 5.93
CA LEU A 758 -32.07 -1.27 4.86
C LEU A 758 -33.40 -1.92 4.46
N ARG A 759 -33.44 -3.26 4.31
CA ARG A 759 -34.67 -4.01 4.05
C ARG A 759 -35.70 -3.92 5.17
N ASN A 760 -35.28 -3.77 6.42
CA ASN A 760 -36.20 -3.61 7.55
C ASN A 760 -36.82 -2.19 7.61
N GLY A 761 -36.23 -1.21 6.93
CA GLY A 761 -36.72 0.16 6.83
C GLY A 761 -36.25 1.04 7.98
N ILE A 762 -35.76 2.24 7.65
CA ILE A 762 -35.00 3.12 8.56
C ILE A 762 -35.49 4.57 8.50
N ASP A 763 -35.23 5.36 9.54
CA ASP A 763 -35.44 6.82 9.58
C ASP A 763 -34.15 7.58 9.26
N VAL A 764 -33.08 7.20 9.94
CA VAL A 764 -31.79 7.89 9.95
C VAL A 764 -30.72 6.94 9.48
N LEU A 765 -30.02 7.32 8.41
CA LEU A 765 -28.84 6.62 7.92
C LEU A 765 -27.59 7.43 8.29
N VAL A 766 -26.69 6.82 9.04
CA VAL A 766 -25.36 7.41 9.33
C VAL A 766 -24.30 6.57 8.62
N GLY A 767 -23.33 7.19 7.96
CA GLY A 767 -22.30 6.39 7.31
C GLY A 767 -21.13 7.10 6.64
N THR A 768 -20.18 6.29 6.17
CA THR A 768 -19.02 6.76 5.40
C THR A 768 -19.36 6.86 3.91
N PRO A 769 -19.01 7.95 3.19
CA PRO A 769 -19.44 8.20 1.81
C PRO A 769 -19.30 7.01 0.85
N GLY A 770 -18.14 6.33 0.83
CA GLY A 770 -17.93 5.17 -0.06
C GLY A 770 -18.90 4.01 0.19
N ARG A 771 -19.24 3.70 1.45
CA ARG A 771 -20.22 2.64 1.75
C ARG A 771 -21.66 3.08 1.50
N VAL A 772 -21.96 4.37 1.64
CA VAL A 772 -23.26 4.92 1.23
C VAL A 772 -23.42 4.74 -0.28
N LEU A 773 -22.39 5.12 -1.05
CA LEU A 773 -22.36 4.94 -2.51
C LEU A 773 -22.49 3.46 -2.92
N ASP A 774 -21.75 2.54 -2.30
CA ASP A 774 -21.87 1.09 -2.58
C ASP A 774 -23.33 0.58 -2.51
N HIS A 775 -24.12 1.07 -1.55
CA HIS A 775 -25.53 0.65 -1.40
C HIS A 775 -26.49 1.39 -2.34
N ILE A 776 -26.12 2.59 -2.83
CA ILE A 776 -26.84 3.29 -3.91
C ILE A 776 -26.62 2.53 -5.23
N ASP A 777 -25.37 2.25 -5.59
CA ASP A 777 -25.00 1.56 -6.84
C ASP A 777 -25.59 0.14 -6.92
N ARG A 778 -25.75 -0.53 -5.78
CA ARG A 778 -26.42 -1.84 -5.68
C ARG A 778 -27.95 -1.78 -5.70
N GLY A 779 -28.55 -0.59 -5.69
CA GLY A 779 -30.01 -0.40 -5.58
C GLY A 779 -30.60 -0.80 -4.22
N ASN A 780 -29.76 -0.99 -3.19
CA ASN A 780 -30.19 -1.38 -1.85
C ASN A 780 -30.72 -0.18 -1.03
N LEU A 781 -30.16 1.02 -1.27
CA LEU A 781 -30.51 2.26 -0.59
C LEU A 781 -31.47 3.10 -1.44
N LYS A 782 -32.68 3.35 -0.93
CA LYS A 782 -33.68 4.23 -1.54
C LYS A 782 -33.46 5.67 -1.07
N LEU A 783 -33.57 6.66 -1.97
CA LEU A 783 -33.29 8.08 -1.69
C LEU A 783 -34.54 9.00 -1.76
N GLY A 784 -35.73 8.45 -2.05
CA GLY A 784 -36.93 9.23 -2.36
C GLY A 784 -37.44 10.13 -1.21
N ASP A 785 -37.41 9.63 0.03
CA ASP A 785 -38.05 10.28 1.18
C ASP A 785 -37.12 11.18 2.01
N LEU A 786 -35.90 11.43 1.50
CA LEU A 786 -34.91 12.29 2.18
C LEU A 786 -35.44 13.71 2.38
N LYS A 787 -35.32 14.19 3.62
CA LYS A 787 -35.59 15.57 4.04
C LYS A 787 -34.32 16.28 4.52
N PHE A 788 -33.34 15.55 5.05
CA PHE A 788 -32.10 16.12 5.60
C PHE A 788 -30.86 15.42 5.05
N ILE A 789 -29.85 16.21 4.71
CA ILE A 789 -28.48 15.75 4.43
C ILE A 789 -27.54 16.50 5.37
N CYS A 790 -26.81 15.77 6.22
CA CYS A 790 -25.83 16.35 7.13
C CYS A 790 -24.41 15.89 6.78
N LEU A 791 -23.48 16.85 6.74
CA LEU A 791 -22.05 16.63 6.49
C LEU A 791 -21.25 17.02 7.74
N ASP A 792 -20.78 16.04 8.51
CA ASP A 792 -19.96 16.28 9.73
C ASP A 792 -18.47 16.07 9.45
N GLU A 793 -17.63 16.91 10.08
CA GLU A 793 -16.19 17.09 9.77
C GLU A 793 -15.95 17.23 8.24
N ALA A 794 -16.75 18.09 7.59
CA ALA A 794 -16.83 18.13 6.12
C ALA A 794 -15.56 18.63 5.42
N ASP A 795 -14.69 19.37 6.11
CA ASP A 795 -13.32 19.68 5.67
C ASP A 795 -12.49 18.42 5.41
N GLN A 796 -12.68 17.37 6.21
CA GLN A 796 -12.06 16.06 5.95
C GLN A 796 -12.80 15.27 4.85
N MET A 797 -14.12 15.38 4.73
CA MET A 797 -14.86 14.70 3.65
C MET A 797 -14.66 15.30 2.26
N LEU A 798 -14.22 16.55 2.20
CA LEU A 798 -13.90 17.27 0.96
C LEU A 798 -12.42 17.11 0.55
N ASP A 799 -11.60 16.48 1.39
CA ASP A 799 -10.22 16.14 1.04
C ASP A 799 -10.16 15.09 -0.08
N ILE A 800 -9.02 15.01 -0.77
CA ILE A 800 -8.81 14.35 -2.08
C ILE A 800 -9.27 12.87 -2.09
N GLY A 801 -9.26 12.19 -0.95
CA GLY A 801 -9.67 10.79 -0.82
C GLY A 801 -11.17 10.51 -0.62
N PHE A 802 -11.98 11.52 -0.26
CA PHE A 802 -13.42 11.33 0.04
C PHE A 802 -14.36 12.18 -0.82
N ALA A 803 -13.85 13.28 -1.40
CA ALA A 803 -14.65 14.24 -2.15
C ALA A 803 -15.46 13.58 -3.28
N GLU A 804 -14.83 12.76 -4.13
CA GLU A 804 -15.49 12.13 -5.29
C GLU A 804 -16.69 11.26 -4.89
N SER A 805 -16.54 10.39 -3.88
CA SER A 805 -17.65 9.56 -3.40
C SER A 805 -18.77 10.40 -2.79
N MET A 806 -18.43 11.45 -2.04
CA MET A 806 -19.41 12.35 -1.42
C MET A 806 -20.17 13.17 -2.49
N GLU A 807 -19.46 13.80 -3.44
CA GLU A 807 -20.07 14.52 -4.56
C GLU A 807 -20.97 13.58 -5.39
N THR A 808 -20.56 12.33 -5.61
CA THR A 808 -21.35 11.31 -6.32
C THR A 808 -22.61 10.91 -5.56
N VAL A 809 -22.57 10.77 -4.23
CA VAL A 809 -23.78 10.54 -3.41
C VAL A 809 -24.75 11.72 -3.53
N LEU A 810 -24.26 12.96 -3.41
CA LEU A 810 -25.10 14.16 -3.55
C LEU A 810 -25.71 14.30 -4.96
N GLN A 811 -24.96 13.95 -6.00
CA GLN A 811 -25.46 13.90 -7.38
C GLN A 811 -26.59 12.88 -7.55
N HIS A 812 -26.45 11.67 -7.00
CA HIS A 812 -27.52 10.66 -7.03
C HIS A 812 -28.78 11.13 -6.30
N VAL A 813 -28.65 11.76 -5.12
CA VAL A 813 -29.80 12.32 -4.40
C VAL A 813 -30.51 13.39 -5.24
N LYS A 814 -29.75 14.30 -5.85
CA LYS A 814 -30.28 15.37 -6.71
C LYS A 814 -31.01 14.80 -7.94
N GLN A 815 -30.35 13.92 -8.71
CA GLN A 815 -30.94 13.28 -9.89
C GLN A 815 -32.21 12.49 -9.54
N HIS A 816 -32.21 11.76 -8.41
CA HIS A 816 -33.39 11.03 -7.95
C HIS A 816 -34.55 11.97 -7.60
N LYS A 817 -34.31 13.12 -6.96
CA LYS A 817 -35.37 14.10 -6.63
C LYS A 817 -35.88 14.83 -7.89
N GLU A 818 -34.99 15.17 -8.81
CA GLU A 818 -35.32 15.78 -10.11
C GLU A 818 -36.19 14.83 -10.97
N SER A 819 -35.83 13.55 -11.07
CA SER A 819 -36.62 12.54 -11.82
C SER A 819 -38.05 12.31 -11.29
N GLN A 820 -38.33 12.75 -10.06
CA GLN A 820 -39.63 12.62 -9.41
C GLN A 820 -40.48 13.91 -9.50
N ASN A 821 -40.04 14.93 -10.25
CA ASN A 821 -40.68 16.25 -10.34
C ASN A 821 -40.92 16.96 -8.98
N LYS A 822 -40.17 16.59 -7.93
CA LYS A 822 -40.35 17.12 -6.55
C LYS A 822 -39.46 18.31 -6.20
N GLY A 823 -38.52 18.69 -7.07
CA GLY A 823 -37.57 19.78 -6.80
C GLY A 823 -36.59 19.47 -5.66
N ILE A 824 -35.84 20.48 -5.20
CA ILE A 824 -34.90 20.37 -4.07
C ILE A 824 -35.66 20.53 -2.75
N ASP A 825 -36.43 19.51 -2.40
CA ASP A 825 -37.16 19.40 -1.12
C ASP A 825 -36.35 18.60 -0.09
N TYR A 826 -35.14 19.10 0.20
CA TYR A 826 -34.31 18.65 1.32
C TYR A 826 -33.42 19.80 1.83
N GLN A 827 -33.10 19.76 3.11
CA GLN A 827 -32.25 20.71 3.82
C GLN A 827 -30.82 20.15 3.93
N THR A 828 -29.83 21.00 3.67
CA THR A 828 -28.40 20.64 3.74
C THR A 828 -27.74 21.32 4.93
N LEU A 829 -27.09 20.51 5.76
CA LEU A 829 -26.43 20.93 6.99
C LEU A 829 -24.96 20.57 6.92
N LEU A 830 -24.07 21.50 7.26
CA LEU A 830 -22.63 21.25 7.30
C LEU A 830 -22.02 21.71 8.61
N PHE A 831 -21.26 20.82 9.24
CA PHE A 831 -20.56 21.06 10.49
C PHE A 831 -19.07 20.78 10.32
N SER A 832 -18.23 21.72 10.74
CA SER A 832 -16.78 21.50 10.82
C SER A 832 -16.11 22.40 11.88
N ALA A 833 -14.91 22.02 12.30
CA ALA A 833 -14.01 22.91 13.04
C ALA A 833 -13.28 23.92 12.13
N THR A 834 -12.96 23.54 10.89
CA THR A 834 -12.21 24.37 9.96
C THR A 834 -12.99 24.54 8.65
N VAL A 835 -13.04 25.76 8.12
CA VAL A 835 -13.73 26.05 6.85
C VAL A 835 -12.79 26.90 5.99
N PRO A 836 -11.73 26.30 5.42
CA PRO A 836 -10.86 27.00 4.47
C PRO A 836 -11.63 27.37 3.20
N ASP A 837 -11.12 28.34 2.42
CA ASP A 837 -11.84 28.89 1.27
C ASP A 837 -12.18 27.85 0.20
N TRP A 838 -11.36 26.82 0.04
CA TRP A 838 -11.62 25.72 -0.90
C TRP A 838 -12.83 24.87 -0.46
N VAL A 839 -12.96 24.56 0.84
CA VAL A 839 -14.17 23.93 1.41
C VAL A 839 -15.37 24.83 1.18
N LYS A 840 -15.26 26.11 1.54
CA LYS A 840 -16.34 27.11 1.38
C LYS A 840 -16.83 27.22 -0.07
N ASN A 841 -15.93 27.13 -1.05
CA ASN A 841 -16.26 27.18 -2.47
C ASN A 841 -16.92 25.90 -3.00
N THR A 842 -16.53 24.72 -2.49
CA THR A 842 -17.20 23.46 -2.86
C THR A 842 -18.57 23.35 -2.20
N VAL A 843 -18.70 23.72 -0.93
CA VAL A 843 -19.94 23.66 -0.14
C VAL A 843 -21.04 24.55 -0.74
N LYS A 844 -20.70 25.73 -1.25
CA LYS A 844 -21.62 26.64 -1.97
C LYS A 844 -22.34 26.00 -3.17
N LYS A 845 -21.85 24.88 -3.72
CA LYS A 845 -22.50 24.15 -4.82
C LYS A 845 -23.71 23.32 -4.35
N TYR A 846 -23.77 23.00 -3.05
CA TYR A 846 -24.70 22.04 -2.46
C TYR A 846 -25.68 22.67 -1.46
N LEU A 847 -25.34 23.84 -0.91
CA LEU A 847 -26.26 24.65 -0.11
C LEU A 847 -27.18 25.48 -1.02
N ARG A 848 -28.39 25.76 -0.54
CA ARG A 848 -29.31 26.74 -1.11
C ARG A 848 -28.73 28.17 -1.03
N THR A 849 -29.25 29.08 -1.85
CA THR A 849 -28.76 30.48 -1.89
C THR A 849 -29.03 31.30 -0.63
N ASP A 850 -30.01 30.89 0.19
CA ASP A 850 -30.46 31.51 1.42
C ASP A 850 -29.87 30.86 2.70
N TYR A 851 -28.80 30.06 2.56
CA TYR A 851 -28.15 29.39 3.68
C TYR A 851 -27.61 30.36 4.74
N VAL A 852 -27.67 29.95 6.01
CA VAL A 852 -27.17 30.71 7.15
C VAL A 852 -25.78 30.21 7.56
N SER A 853 -24.81 31.11 7.72
CA SER A 853 -23.48 30.77 8.21
C SER A 853 -23.33 31.15 9.69
N VAL A 854 -23.23 30.15 10.56
CA VAL A 854 -22.96 30.33 12.00
C VAL A 854 -21.49 30.05 12.25
N ASP A 855 -20.70 31.07 12.59
CA ASP A 855 -19.25 30.94 12.84
C ASP A 855 -18.90 31.46 14.24
N LEU A 856 -18.84 30.54 15.21
CA LEU A 856 -18.47 30.84 16.60
C LEU A 856 -16.95 30.87 16.83
N THR A 857 -16.15 30.90 15.77
CA THR A 857 -14.67 30.97 15.87
C THR A 857 -14.11 32.33 15.50
N ARG A 858 -14.93 33.28 15.02
CA ARG A 858 -14.47 34.60 14.54
C ARG A 858 -14.11 35.61 15.62
N ASN A 859 -14.69 35.49 16.82
CA ASN A 859 -14.50 36.46 17.89
C ASN A 859 -13.25 36.15 18.75
N THR A 860 -12.46 35.15 18.37
CA THR A 860 -11.24 34.73 19.07
C THR A 860 -10.14 34.47 18.04
N ASP A 861 -8.98 35.12 18.16
CA ASP A 861 -7.82 34.82 17.29
C ASP A 861 -7.30 33.38 17.47
N THR A 862 -7.70 32.70 18.55
CA THR A 862 -7.34 31.32 18.89
C THR A 862 -8.17 30.28 18.13
N LYS A 863 -7.51 29.42 17.35
CA LYS A 863 -8.16 28.28 16.66
C LYS A 863 -8.42 27.07 17.57
N THR A 864 -7.75 26.98 18.71
CA THR A 864 -7.92 25.93 19.73
C THR A 864 -8.86 26.38 20.86
N ASN A 865 -9.30 25.44 21.70
CA ASN A 865 -10.02 25.77 22.93
C ASN A 865 -9.07 26.48 23.92
N GLU A 866 -9.54 27.56 24.56
CA GLU A 866 -8.75 28.39 25.48
C GLU A 866 -8.33 27.64 26.75
N ASN A 867 -9.08 26.60 27.12
CA ASN A 867 -8.77 25.72 28.23
C ASN A 867 -7.58 24.76 27.99
N ILE A 868 -6.92 24.83 26.82
CA ILE A 868 -5.78 23.97 26.47
C ILE A 868 -4.46 24.69 26.79
N ARG A 869 -3.66 24.12 27.69
CA ARG A 869 -2.27 24.53 27.92
C ARG A 869 -1.37 23.93 26.83
N HIS A 870 -0.73 24.79 26.03
CA HIS A 870 0.12 24.40 24.91
C HIS A 870 1.60 24.35 25.34
N ILE A 871 2.21 23.16 25.33
CA ILE A 871 3.58 22.91 25.80
C ILE A 871 4.43 22.37 24.64
N ALA A 872 5.72 22.73 24.58
CA ALA A 872 6.68 22.17 23.63
C ALA A 872 7.95 21.68 24.33
N ILE A 873 8.41 20.47 24.01
CA ILE A 873 9.65 19.89 24.56
C ILE A 873 10.64 19.59 23.44
N ARG A 874 11.85 20.13 23.57
CA ARG A 874 12.96 19.89 22.64
C ARG A 874 13.59 18.53 22.93
N SER A 875 13.54 17.58 21.99
CA SER A 875 14.12 16.25 22.18
C SER A 875 14.58 15.60 20.87
N THR A 876 15.65 14.79 20.93
CA THR A 876 16.05 13.89 19.84
C THR A 876 15.14 12.66 19.77
N TRP A 877 15.09 11.95 18.64
CA TRP A 877 14.25 10.74 18.49
C TRP A 877 14.64 9.62 19.46
N LYS A 878 15.93 9.48 19.78
CA LYS A 878 16.43 8.41 20.67
C LYS A 878 15.93 8.61 22.10
N SER A 879 16.20 9.77 22.69
CA SER A 879 15.80 10.11 24.07
C SER A 879 14.28 10.30 24.23
N ARG A 880 13.55 10.57 23.14
CA ARG A 880 12.11 10.85 23.17
C ARG A 880 11.27 9.72 23.75
N LYS A 881 11.63 8.45 23.51
CA LYS A 881 10.85 7.30 24.00
C LYS A 881 10.80 7.27 25.53
N ASP A 882 11.94 7.50 26.16
CA ASP A 882 12.07 7.45 27.62
C ASP A 882 11.49 8.70 28.27
N ILE A 883 11.68 9.87 27.66
CA ILE A 883 11.09 11.13 28.10
C ILE A 883 9.55 11.10 27.99
N ILE A 884 8.98 10.42 26.98
CA ILE A 884 7.51 10.28 26.87
C ILE A 884 6.93 9.57 28.10
N GLY A 885 7.55 8.50 28.59
CA GLY A 885 7.12 7.81 29.81
C GLY A 885 7.07 8.76 31.00
N ASP A 886 8.15 9.52 31.21
CA ASP A 886 8.25 10.48 32.30
C ASP A 886 7.24 11.64 32.16
N VAL A 887 6.99 12.11 30.93
CA VAL A 887 6.00 13.15 30.62
C VAL A 887 4.57 12.66 30.86
N VAL A 888 4.24 11.40 30.54
CA VAL A 888 2.92 10.83 30.89
C VAL A 888 2.75 10.82 32.41
N THR A 889 3.76 10.37 33.16
CA THR A 889 3.72 10.35 34.62
C THR A 889 3.56 11.75 35.23
N CYS A 890 4.29 12.76 34.75
CA CYS A 890 4.23 14.11 35.33
C CYS A 890 2.97 14.92 34.92
N TYR A 891 2.47 14.75 33.70
CA TYR A 891 1.41 15.62 33.15
C TYR A 891 0.04 14.95 33.00
N ALA A 892 -0.04 13.62 32.92
CA ALA A 892 -1.30 12.88 33.02
C ALA A 892 -1.47 12.24 34.40
N GLY A 893 -0.38 11.70 34.96
CA GLY A 893 -0.39 11.03 36.25
C GLY A 893 -1.38 9.87 36.28
N SER A 894 -2.33 9.94 37.22
CA SER A 894 -3.44 9.00 37.34
C SER A 894 -4.47 9.08 36.20
N GLY A 895 -4.50 10.17 35.43
CA GLY A 895 -5.41 10.45 34.31
C GLY A 895 -5.09 9.71 33.01
N SER A 896 -5.77 10.10 31.92
CA SER A 896 -5.68 9.40 30.62
C SER A 896 -4.98 10.22 29.54
N CYS A 897 -4.24 9.52 28.66
CA CYS A 897 -3.32 10.13 27.70
C CYS A 897 -3.49 9.57 26.27
N VAL A 898 -3.36 10.45 25.26
CA VAL A 898 -3.24 10.06 23.85
C VAL A 898 -1.92 10.54 23.28
N ILE A 899 -1.17 9.63 22.68
CA ILE A 899 0.12 9.88 22.04
C ILE A 899 -0.04 9.72 20.53
N PHE A 900 0.26 10.78 19.78
CA PHE A 900 0.19 10.83 18.32
C PHE A 900 1.57 10.69 17.67
N CYS A 901 1.78 9.57 17.00
CA CYS A 901 2.91 9.26 16.14
C CYS A 901 2.59 9.57 14.66
N ASN A 902 3.62 9.91 13.88
CA ASN A 902 3.47 10.17 12.44
C ASN A 902 3.43 8.87 11.62
N THR A 903 4.12 7.80 12.04
CA THR A 903 4.06 6.49 11.38
C THR A 903 3.54 5.39 12.32
N LYS A 904 3.09 4.29 11.70
CA LYS A 904 2.64 3.08 12.41
C LYS A 904 3.81 2.36 13.09
N SER A 905 4.99 2.40 12.45
CA SER A 905 6.23 1.84 12.99
C SER A 905 6.59 2.51 14.32
N ASP A 906 6.57 3.86 14.36
CA ASP A 906 6.85 4.62 15.59
C ASP A 906 5.88 4.27 16.72
N ALA A 907 4.60 4.07 16.39
CA ALA A 907 3.58 3.69 17.37
C ALA A 907 3.82 2.29 17.96
N ASN A 908 4.17 1.31 17.11
CA ASN A 908 4.52 -0.04 17.54
C ASN A 908 5.88 -0.13 18.24
N GLU A 909 6.82 0.76 17.93
CA GLU A 909 8.11 0.81 18.61
C GLU A 909 7.99 1.48 20.00
N LEU A 910 7.14 2.51 20.12
CA LEU A 910 6.95 3.25 21.37
C LEU A 910 6.23 2.43 22.46
N VAL A 911 5.25 1.58 22.08
CA VAL A 911 4.54 0.73 23.07
C VAL A 911 5.44 -0.33 23.71
N LEU A 912 6.59 -0.63 23.11
CA LEU A 912 7.56 -1.58 23.65
C LEU A 912 8.44 -0.97 24.76
N ASN A 913 8.40 0.35 24.97
CA ASN A 913 9.13 1.00 26.05
C ASN A 913 8.57 0.56 27.41
N ASP A 914 9.42 0.08 28.32
CA ASP A 914 8.98 -0.54 29.57
C ASP A 914 8.18 0.42 30.48
N LYS A 915 8.39 1.74 30.39
CA LYS A 915 7.60 2.75 31.13
C LYS A 915 6.16 2.92 30.63
N LEU A 916 5.88 2.51 29.39
CA LEU A 916 4.56 2.66 28.76
C LEU A 916 3.86 1.31 28.56
N LYS A 917 4.63 0.23 28.37
CA LYS A 917 4.17 -1.10 27.93
C LYS A 917 3.06 -1.73 28.76
N GLN A 918 3.00 -1.44 30.06
CA GLN A 918 1.94 -1.96 30.94
C GLN A 918 0.60 -1.26 30.63
N ASP A 919 0.59 0.07 30.65
CA ASP A 919 -0.60 0.93 30.55
C ASP A 919 -0.92 1.48 29.14
N ALA A 920 -0.12 1.16 28.13
CA ALA A 920 -0.30 1.63 26.75
C ALA A 920 -0.79 0.55 25.78
N ARG A 921 -1.66 0.94 24.83
CA ARG A 921 -2.03 0.11 23.66
C ARG A 921 -1.94 0.91 22.36
N VAL A 922 -1.62 0.23 21.26
CA VAL A 922 -1.48 0.86 19.93
C VAL A 922 -2.80 0.85 19.16
N LEU A 923 -3.04 1.92 18.38
CA LEU A 923 -4.16 2.07 17.46
C LEU A 923 -3.74 2.77 16.17
N HIS A 924 -3.64 2.01 15.07
CA HIS A 924 -3.35 2.52 13.73
C HIS A 924 -4.08 1.73 12.64
N GLY A 925 -3.95 2.14 11.38
CA GLY A 925 -4.71 1.62 10.24
C GLY A 925 -4.64 0.09 10.01
N ASP A 926 -3.50 -0.54 10.30
CA ASP A 926 -3.34 -1.99 10.08
C ASP A 926 -3.93 -2.87 11.19
N ILE A 927 -4.41 -2.26 12.28
CA ILE A 927 -5.11 -3.01 13.32
C ILE A 927 -6.52 -3.32 12.82
N VAL A 928 -6.86 -4.61 12.79
CA VAL A 928 -8.18 -5.11 12.38
C VAL A 928 -9.29 -4.35 13.14
N GLN A 929 -10.34 -3.94 12.42
CA GLN A 929 -11.39 -3.07 12.97
C GLN A 929 -11.99 -3.62 14.28
N THR A 930 -12.25 -4.93 14.37
CA THR A 930 -12.74 -5.59 15.59
C THR A 930 -11.81 -5.37 16.79
N GLN A 931 -10.49 -5.45 16.58
CA GLN A 931 -9.50 -5.20 17.62
C GLN A 931 -9.42 -3.71 17.97
N ARG A 932 -9.56 -2.80 17.00
CA ARG A 932 -9.63 -1.35 17.27
C ARG A 932 -10.80 -1.02 18.20
N GLU A 933 -11.95 -1.66 17.98
CA GLU A 933 -13.16 -1.47 18.79
C GLU A 933 -13.02 -2.03 20.20
N ILE A 934 -12.43 -3.22 20.35
CA ILE A 934 -12.09 -3.80 21.66
C ILE A 934 -11.14 -2.89 22.44
N THR A 935 -10.06 -2.41 21.80
CA THR A 935 -9.09 -1.50 22.42
C THR A 935 -9.73 -0.17 22.82
N MET A 936 -10.57 0.44 21.98
CA MET A 936 -11.29 1.68 22.31
C MET A 936 -12.32 1.49 23.44
N LYS A 937 -13.01 0.35 23.49
CA LYS A 937 -13.93 0.01 24.59
C LYS A 937 -13.16 -0.13 25.91
N ALA A 938 -12.07 -0.90 25.90
CA ALA A 938 -11.23 -1.10 27.08
C ALA A 938 -10.60 0.22 27.60
N PHE A 939 -10.27 1.16 26.71
CA PHE A 939 -9.81 2.49 27.09
C PHE A 939 -10.91 3.32 27.79
N ARG A 940 -12.16 3.29 27.28
CA ARG A 940 -13.32 3.93 27.93
C ARG A 940 -13.65 3.32 29.28
N GLU A 941 -13.40 2.04 29.45
CA GLU A 941 -13.54 1.30 30.71
C GLU A 941 -12.36 1.51 31.68
N GLY A 942 -11.37 2.35 31.33
CA GLY A 942 -10.22 2.65 32.18
C GLY A 942 -9.22 1.50 32.35
N LYS A 943 -9.32 0.41 31.56
CA LYS A 943 -8.47 -0.80 31.70
C LYS A 943 -7.00 -0.57 31.37
N PHE A 944 -6.69 0.55 30.72
CA PHE A 944 -5.33 1.04 30.46
C PHE A 944 -5.42 2.54 30.19
N LYS A 945 -4.39 3.31 30.55
CA LYS A 945 -4.46 4.78 30.61
C LYS A 945 -3.91 5.50 29.39
N CYS A 946 -3.17 4.82 28.51
CA CYS A 946 -2.50 5.44 27.38
C CYS A 946 -2.86 4.80 26.02
N ILE A 947 -3.28 5.60 25.04
CA ILE A 947 -3.35 5.18 23.63
C ILE A 947 -2.17 5.77 22.87
N ILE A 948 -1.44 4.92 22.14
CA ILE A 948 -0.45 5.34 21.14
C ILE A 948 -1.05 5.13 19.75
N CYS A 949 -1.11 6.18 18.92
CA CYS A 949 -1.84 6.13 17.67
C CYS A 949 -1.25 6.98 16.56
N THR A 950 -1.71 6.75 15.33
CA THR A 950 -1.52 7.70 14.22
C THR A 950 -2.75 8.60 14.07
N ASP A 951 -2.74 9.52 13.08
CA ASP A 951 -3.87 10.42 12.78
C ASP A 951 -5.21 9.72 12.51
N VAL A 952 -5.22 8.38 12.39
CA VAL A 952 -6.43 7.53 12.39
C VAL A 952 -7.36 7.80 13.59
N LEU A 953 -6.85 8.24 14.76
CA LEU A 953 -7.68 8.67 15.89
C LEU A 953 -7.78 10.19 16.07
N ALA A 954 -7.03 11.00 15.29
CA ALA A 954 -6.95 12.44 15.51
C ALA A 954 -8.25 13.18 15.19
N ARG A 955 -9.11 12.61 14.33
CA ARG A 955 -10.33 13.23 13.82
C ARG A 955 -11.54 12.30 13.98
N GLY A 956 -12.70 12.88 14.29
CA GLY A 956 -13.99 12.16 14.39
C GLY A 956 -14.15 11.06 15.47
N ILE A 957 -13.12 10.62 16.18
CA ILE A 957 -13.29 9.56 17.19
C ILE A 957 -13.60 10.16 18.57
N ASP A 958 -14.67 9.68 19.21
CA ASP A 958 -14.88 9.87 20.64
C ASP A 958 -13.90 9.01 21.43
N ILE A 959 -12.69 9.54 21.53
CA ILE A 959 -11.79 9.22 22.63
C ILE A 959 -12.47 9.80 23.89
N PRO A 960 -12.66 9.01 24.97
CA PRO A 960 -13.12 9.54 26.24
C PRO A 960 -12.19 10.68 26.68
N GLN A 961 -12.72 11.58 27.49
CA GLN A 961 -12.04 12.81 27.89
C GLN A 961 -10.62 12.52 28.42
N VAL A 962 -9.61 12.96 27.66
CA VAL A 962 -8.20 12.79 28.03
C VAL A 962 -7.61 14.07 28.60
N ASP A 963 -6.73 13.90 29.57
CA ASP A 963 -6.11 15.00 30.31
C ASP A 963 -4.85 15.50 29.59
N LEU A 964 -4.14 14.58 28.93
CA LEU A 964 -2.91 14.83 28.18
C LEU A 964 -3.01 14.36 26.71
N VAL A 965 -2.60 15.24 25.80
CA VAL A 965 -2.31 14.90 24.40
C VAL A 965 -0.84 15.15 24.13
N ILE A 966 -0.12 14.11 23.71
CA ILE A 966 1.29 14.19 23.28
C ILE A 966 1.37 14.08 21.77
N ASN A 967 1.99 15.04 21.11
CA ASN A 967 2.45 14.92 19.74
C ASN A 967 3.93 14.48 19.75
N CYS A 968 4.23 13.28 19.25
CA CYS A 968 5.61 12.79 19.16
C CYS A 968 6.48 13.64 18.23
N GLU A 969 5.88 14.38 17.30
CA GLU A 969 6.52 15.34 16.40
C GLU A 969 5.52 16.47 16.09
N PRO A 970 5.98 17.66 15.65
CA PRO A 970 5.05 18.70 15.20
C PRO A 970 4.21 18.15 14.04
N PRO A 971 2.87 18.30 14.05
CA PRO A 971 2.04 17.94 12.91
C PRO A 971 2.47 18.68 11.63
N LYS A 972 2.22 18.07 10.47
CA LYS A 972 2.52 18.70 9.17
C LYS A 972 1.61 19.90 8.92
N ASP A 973 0.33 19.71 9.22
CA ASP A 973 -0.74 20.66 8.96
C ASP A 973 -1.30 21.23 10.27
N ILE A 974 -1.70 22.49 10.22
CA ILE A 974 -2.25 23.23 11.37
C ILE A 974 -3.55 22.60 11.86
N ASP A 975 -4.42 22.18 10.94
CA ASP A 975 -5.72 21.59 11.27
C ASP A 975 -5.54 20.26 12.01
N SER A 976 -4.56 19.44 11.58
CA SER A 976 -4.16 18.21 12.30
C SER A 976 -3.73 18.50 13.73
N TYR A 977 -3.00 19.59 14.00
CA TYR A 977 -2.70 20.01 15.37
C TYR A 977 -3.97 20.38 16.16
N VAL A 978 -4.86 21.19 15.58
CA VAL A 978 -6.13 21.63 16.23
C VAL A 978 -7.01 20.42 16.58
N HIS A 979 -7.14 19.44 15.69
CA HIS A 979 -7.94 18.24 15.95
C HIS A 979 -7.32 17.28 16.98
N ARG A 980 -5.99 17.15 17.01
CA ARG A 980 -5.26 16.38 18.03
C ARG A 980 -5.37 17.06 19.40
N ALA A 981 -5.07 18.36 19.50
CA ALA A 981 -5.21 19.12 20.74
C ALA A 981 -6.66 19.09 21.27
N GLY A 982 -7.67 19.17 20.39
CA GLY A 982 -9.09 19.03 20.72
C GLY A 982 -9.57 17.63 21.14
N ARG A 983 -8.65 16.68 21.41
CA ARG A 983 -8.99 15.46 22.15
C ARG A 983 -9.05 15.73 23.67
N THR A 984 -8.27 16.68 24.18
CA THR A 984 -8.34 17.16 25.57
C THR A 984 -9.25 18.41 25.70
N ALA A 985 -9.42 18.94 26.91
CA ALA A 985 -10.21 20.12 27.25
C ALA A 985 -11.64 20.14 26.67
N ARG A 986 -12.33 19.01 26.74
CA ARG A 986 -13.74 18.86 26.32
C ARG A 986 -14.68 19.26 27.47
N ALA A 987 -15.92 19.67 27.11
CA ALA A 987 -16.98 20.02 28.07
C ALA A 987 -16.53 20.96 29.22
N GLY A 988 -15.69 21.97 28.90
CA GLY A 988 -15.31 23.03 29.85
C GLY A 988 -14.19 22.69 30.84
N ARG A 989 -13.63 21.48 30.87
CA ARG A 989 -12.43 21.19 31.69
C ARG A 989 -11.16 21.76 31.06
N GLN A 990 -10.10 21.90 31.85
CA GLN A 990 -8.74 22.18 31.37
C GLN A 990 -8.10 20.93 30.74
N GLY A 991 -7.02 21.12 29.99
CA GLY A 991 -6.31 20.04 29.30
C GLY A 991 -4.92 20.45 28.81
N ILE A 992 -4.04 19.48 28.58
CA ILE A 992 -2.65 19.74 28.17
C ILE A 992 -2.37 19.17 26.78
N ALA A 993 -1.83 20.01 25.88
CA ALA A 993 -1.40 19.60 24.54
C ALA A 993 0.11 19.85 24.39
N LEU A 994 0.89 18.78 24.54
CA LEU A 994 2.35 18.78 24.53
C LEU A 994 2.89 18.34 23.17
N THR A 995 3.91 19.03 22.64
CA THR A 995 4.54 18.69 21.36
C THR A 995 6.04 18.52 21.50
N PHE A 996 6.55 17.33 21.14
CA PHE A 996 7.98 17.14 20.97
C PHE A 996 8.45 17.71 19.63
N PHE A 997 9.62 18.33 19.62
CA PHE A 997 10.28 18.81 18.39
C PHE A 997 11.79 18.57 18.41
N LYS A 998 12.37 18.31 17.24
CA LYS A 998 13.83 18.30 17.05
C LYS A 998 14.36 19.74 16.90
N PRO A 999 15.65 20.02 17.15
CA PRO A 999 16.24 21.35 16.94
C PRO A 999 15.94 21.98 15.57
N GLN A 1000 15.91 21.17 14.51
CA GLN A 1000 15.63 21.64 13.14
C GLN A 1000 14.14 21.95 12.88
N GLU A 1001 13.24 21.56 13.78
CA GLU A 1001 11.79 21.64 13.62
C GLU A 1001 11.18 22.84 14.38
N GLU A 1002 12.00 23.66 15.04
CA GLU A 1002 11.57 24.83 15.82
C GLU A 1002 10.77 25.83 14.98
N ASN A 1003 11.18 26.08 13.73
CA ASN A 1003 10.43 26.88 12.76
C ASN A 1003 9.00 26.35 12.50
N ARG A 1004 8.76 25.04 12.66
CA ARG A 1004 7.42 24.45 12.51
C ARG A 1004 6.55 24.74 13.74
N ILE A 1005 7.12 24.71 14.94
CA ILE A 1005 6.43 25.16 16.17
C ILE A 1005 6.05 26.64 16.05
N LEU A 1006 6.99 27.50 15.66
CA LEU A 1006 6.72 28.94 15.44
C LEU A 1006 5.69 29.22 14.33
N ASN A 1007 5.58 28.34 13.34
CA ASN A 1007 4.52 28.43 12.33
C ASN A 1007 3.16 28.03 12.91
N ILE A 1008 3.08 26.91 13.62
CA ILE A 1008 1.85 26.47 14.32
C ILE A 1008 1.39 27.54 15.31
N GLN A 1009 2.32 28.12 16.09
CA GLN A 1009 2.08 29.21 17.03
C GLN A 1009 1.36 30.40 16.37
N ARG A 1010 1.97 30.96 15.31
CA ARG A 1010 1.41 32.09 14.54
C ARG A 1010 0.08 31.75 13.86
N CYS A 1011 -0.07 30.53 13.33
CA CYS A 1011 -1.26 30.15 12.58
C CYS A 1011 -2.46 29.76 13.46
N ILE A 1012 -2.24 29.50 14.75
CA ILE A 1012 -3.30 29.14 15.72
C ILE A 1012 -3.62 30.29 16.68
N GLY A 1013 -2.72 31.25 16.88
CA GLY A 1013 -2.95 32.40 17.77
C GLY A 1013 -2.69 32.10 19.26
N VAL A 1014 -1.97 31.03 19.57
CA VAL A 1014 -1.60 30.61 20.94
C VAL A 1014 -0.09 30.55 21.09
N THR A 1015 0.45 30.80 22.28
CA THR A 1015 1.90 30.69 22.56
C THR A 1015 2.26 29.33 23.15
N PHE A 1016 3.34 28.70 22.67
CA PHE A 1016 3.86 27.47 23.27
C PHE A 1016 4.79 27.80 24.45
N GLN A 1017 4.55 27.15 25.59
CA GLN A 1017 5.52 27.12 26.68
C GLN A 1017 6.60 26.09 26.34
N ILE A 1018 7.80 26.55 25.96
CA ILE A 1018 8.95 25.69 25.71
C ILE A 1018 9.56 25.32 27.05
N VAL A 1019 9.56 24.02 27.38
CA VAL A 1019 10.07 23.49 28.66
C VAL A 1019 11.09 22.38 28.44
N GLY A 1020 11.93 22.15 29.44
CA GLY A 1020 12.85 21.00 29.48
C GLY A 1020 12.11 19.67 29.66
N PRO A 1021 12.80 18.53 29.47
CA PRO A 1021 12.27 17.23 29.90
C PRO A 1021 12.12 17.19 31.43
N PRO A 1022 11.12 16.47 31.98
CA PRO A 1022 10.96 16.31 33.43
C PRO A 1022 12.21 15.75 34.09
N GLN A 1023 12.57 16.30 35.25
CA GLN A 1023 13.64 15.82 36.10
C GLN A 1023 13.12 14.72 37.03
N PRO A 1024 14.00 13.85 37.58
CA PRO A 1024 13.58 12.80 38.51
C PRO A 1024 12.78 13.29 39.72
N GLN A 1025 13.06 14.52 40.20
CA GLN A 1025 12.30 15.16 41.29
C GLN A 1025 10.85 15.49 40.89
N ASP A 1026 10.61 15.93 39.65
CA ASP A 1026 9.26 16.21 39.13
C ASP A 1026 8.43 14.92 39.09
N ILE A 1027 9.05 13.81 38.68
CA ILE A 1027 8.40 12.49 38.58
C ILE A 1027 8.03 11.98 39.97
N ILE A 1028 8.94 12.07 40.94
CA ILE A 1028 8.68 11.69 42.34
C ILE A 1028 7.56 12.56 42.94
N THR A 1029 7.57 13.86 42.68
CA THR A 1029 6.53 14.77 43.18
C THR A 1029 5.17 14.46 42.56
N ALA A 1030 5.11 14.19 41.26
CA ALA A 1030 3.87 13.81 40.57
C ALA A 1030 3.31 12.46 41.06
N THR A 1031 4.16 11.43 41.18
CA THR A 1031 3.77 10.11 41.67
C THR A 1031 3.35 10.12 43.14
N ALA A 1032 4.04 10.88 44.00
CA ALA A 1032 3.63 11.07 45.38
C ALA A 1032 2.26 11.76 45.49
N ASN A 1033 2.00 12.79 44.68
CA ASN A 1033 0.71 13.47 44.64
C ASN A 1033 -0.43 12.54 44.17
N ASP A 1034 -0.19 11.65 43.20
CA ASP A 1034 -1.18 10.64 42.83
C ASP A 1034 -1.34 9.55 43.90
N ALA A 1035 -0.28 9.16 44.61
CA ALA A 1035 -0.37 8.26 45.75
C ALA A 1035 -1.24 8.86 46.88
N VAL A 1036 -1.12 10.16 47.15
CA VAL A 1036 -2.01 10.89 48.09
C VAL A 1036 -3.47 10.85 47.63
N LYS A 1037 -3.78 11.17 46.36
CA LYS A 1037 -5.16 11.07 45.85
C LYS A 1037 -5.74 9.65 45.97
N ASN A 1038 -4.92 8.63 45.74
CA ASN A 1038 -5.32 7.24 45.91
C ASN A 1038 -5.62 6.92 47.38
N LEU A 1039 -4.84 7.44 48.34
CA LEU A 1039 -5.15 7.35 49.78
C LEU A 1039 -6.44 8.10 50.15
N GLU A 1040 -6.68 9.28 49.59
CA GLU A 1040 -7.94 10.04 49.79
C GLU A 1040 -9.18 9.29 49.27
N SER A 1041 -9.00 8.45 48.24
CA SER A 1041 -10.09 7.62 47.67
C SER A 1041 -10.46 6.38 48.49
N VAL A 1042 -9.74 6.07 49.58
CA VAL A 1042 -10.02 4.89 50.41
C VAL A 1042 -11.26 5.14 51.27
N GLU A 1043 -12.26 4.28 51.16
CA GLU A 1043 -13.47 4.37 51.99
C GLU A 1043 -13.14 4.19 53.49
N SER A 1044 -13.74 5.05 54.34
CA SER A 1044 -13.46 5.10 55.77
C SER A 1044 -13.84 3.82 56.54
N ASN A 1045 -14.66 2.95 55.93
CA ASN A 1045 -15.09 1.65 56.46
C ASN A 1045 -13.98 0.58 56.45
N VAL A 1046 -12.94 0.71 55.62
CA VAL A 1046 -11.83 -0.26 55.54
C VAL A 1046 -10.70 0.10 56.50
N LEU A 1047 -10.56 1.37 56.88
CA LEU A 1047 -9.48 1.86 57.75
C LEU A 1047 -9.33 1.10 59.09
N PRO A 1048 -10.41 0.67 59.79
CA PRO A 1048 -10.29 -0.03 61.06
C PRO A 1048 -9.51 -1.35 61.01
N TYR A 1049 -9.48 -2.05 59.86
CA TYR A 1049 -8.75 -3.31 59.71
C TYR A 1049 -7.22 -3.13 59.73
N PHE A 1050 -6.73 -1.90 59.52
CA PHE A 1050 -5.30 -1.58 59.46
C PHE A 1050 -4.78 -0.84 60.69
N TYR A 1051 -5.63 -0.45 61.64
CA TYR A 1051 -5.22 0.40 62.78
C TYR A 1051 -4.17 -0.21 63.70
N SER A 1052 -4.21 -1.52 63.98
CA SER A 1052 -3.20 -2.18 64.82
C SER A 1052 -1.82 -2.13 64.18
N THR A 1053 -1.70 -2.57 62.92
CA THR A 1053 -0.45 -2.56 62.15
C THR A 1053 0.06 -1.14 61.91
N ALA A 1054 -0.84 -0.18 61.63
CA ALA A 1054 -0.47 1.22 61.48
C ALA A 1054 0.09 1.81 62.79
N LYS A 1055 -0.47 1.44 63.95
CA LYS A 1055 0.02 1.89 65.27
C LYS A 1055 1.42 1.33 65.56
N GLU A 1056 1.66 0.03 65.34
CA GLU A 1056 2.98 -0.59 65.49
C GLU A 1056 4.03 0.03 64.54
N LEU A 1057 3.63 0.38 63.31
CA LEU A 1057 4.51 1.04 62.35
C LEU A 1057 4.85 2.49 62.75
N ILE A 1058 3.87 3.24 63.27
CA ILE A 1058 4.07 4.59 63.80
C ILE A 1058 4.95 4.57 65.06
N GLU A 1059 4.79 3.58 65.94
CA GLU A 1059 5.60 3.42 67.15
C GLU A 1059 7.06 3.04 66.85
N SER A 1060 7.32 2.33 65.75
CA SER A 1060 8.67 1.88 65.36
C SER A 1060 9.44 2.85 64.46
N GLN A 1061 8.77 3.62 63.59
CA GLN A 1061 9.42 4.52 62.61
C GLN A 1061 9.01 5.99 62.70
N GLY A 1062 8.06 6.34 63.58
CA GLY A 1062 7.43 7.65 63.66
C GLY A 1062 6.43 7.91 62.53
N ALA A 1063 5.42 8.74 62.78
CA ALA A 1063 4.32 8.94 61.83
C ALA A 1063 4.77 9.49 60.46
N ILE A 1064 5.70 10.46 60.45
CA ILE A 1064 6.25 11.03 59.22
C ILE A 1064 7.11 10.00 58.49
N GLY A 1065 8.00 9.28 59.20
CA GLY A 1065 8.86 8.25 58.61
C GLY A 1065 8.06 7.11 57.96
N ALA A 1066 7.07 6.57 58.69
CA ALA A 1066 6.18 5.54 58.19
C ALA A 1066 5.36 6.00 56.97
N LEU A 1067 4.80 7.22 56.99
CA LEU A 1067 4.02 7.76 55.87
C LEU A 1067 4.90 8.06 54.65
N SER A 1068 6.10 8.61 54.83
CA SER A 1068 7.06 8.82 53.76
C SER A 1068 7.53 7.50 53.14
N ALA A 1069 7.78 6.46 53.95
CA ALA A 1069 8.11 5.13 53.45
C ALA A 1069 6.96 4.49 52.66
N ALA A 1070 5.72 4.63 53.16
CA ALA A 1070 4.52 4.15 52.46
C ALA A 1070 4.31 4.88 51.12
N LEU A 1071 4.41 6.21 51.10
CA LEU A 1071 4.30 7.02 49.87
C LEU A 1071 5.41 6.68 48.87
N ALA A 1072 6.67 6.51 49.32
CA ALA A 1072 7.78 6.11 48.45
C ALA A 1072 7.56 4.71 47.84
N TYR A 1073 7.06 3.75 48.63
CA TYR A 1073 6.72 2.41 48.17
C TYR A 1073 5.55 2.42 47.17
N MET A 1074 4.45 3.13 47.49
CA MET A 1074 3.29 3.29 46.60
C MET A 1074 3.64 4.00 45.29
N SER A 1075 4.61 4.92 45.34
CA SER A 1075 5.13 5.63 44.15
C SER A 1075 6.14 4.79 43.34
N GLY A 1076 6.49 3.58 43.78
CA GLY A 1076 7.44 2.69 43.10
C GLY A 1076 8.92 3.01 43.31
N TYR A 1077 9.26 3.95 44.21
CA TYR A 1077 10.62 4.43 44.45
C TYR A 1077 11.24 3.82 45.72
N SER A 1078 11.41 2.50 45.73
CA SER A 1078 12.06 1.76 46.84
C SER A 1078 13.58 1.62 46.72
N GLY A 1079 14.18 1.95 45.57
CA GLY A 1079 15.58 1.65 45.23
C GLY A 1079 16.52 2.84 44.99
N GLY A 1080 16.14 4.06 45.38
CA GLY A 1080 16.94 5.28 45.22
C GLY A 1080 16.80 6.01 43.88
N ILE A 1081 17.23 7.29 43.85
CA ILE A 1081 17.02 8.21 42.72
C ILE A 1081 18.22 8.15 41.75
N LYS A 1082 17.99 7.74 40.50
CA LYS A 1082 19.01 7.76 39.44
C LYS A 1082 19.16 9.16 38.84
N LYS A 1083 20.34 9.77 38.96
CA LYS A 1083 20.68 11.06 38.34
C LYS A 1083 20.81 10.95 36.81
N ARG A 1084 20.66 12.08 36.10
CA ARG A 1084 20.67 12.19 34.64
C ARG A 1084 21.56 13.34 34.15
N SER A 1085 22.08 13.20 32.93
CA SER A 1085 22.87 14.23 32.25
C SER A 1085 22.00 15.39 31.76
N LEU A 1086 22.40 16.63 32.01
CA LEU A 1086 21.76 17.84 31.48
C LEU A 1086 22.02 18.03 29.98
N MET A 1087 23.13 17.51 29.45
CA MET A 1087 23.46 17.61 28.02
C MET A 1087 22.72 16.61 27.13
N SER A 1088 22.38 15.44 27.66
CA SER A 1088 21.95 14.28 26.87
C SER A 1088 20.66 13.61 27.33
N ALA A 1089 20.25 13.84 28.59
CA ALA A 1089 19.21 13.10 29.31
C ALA A 1089 19.51 11.61 29.55
N ASP A 1090 20.73 11.13 29.31
CA ASP A 1090 21.10 9.74 29.61
C ASP A 1090 21.09 9.47 31.13
N GLU A 1091 20.50 8.34 31.53
CA GLU A 1091 20.49 7.88 32.93
C GLU A 1091 21.86 7.38 33.38
N GLY A 1092 22.21 7.63 34.64
CA GLY A 1092 23.48 7.21 35.22
C GLY A 1092 24.65 8.14 34.91
N TYR A 1093 24.45 9.24 34.20
CA TYR A 1093 25.45 10.30 34.00
C TYR A 1093 25.04 11.59 34.73
N THR A 1094 26.02 12.41 35.12
CA THR A 1094 25.83 13.74 35.70
C THR A 1094 26.68 14.74 34.90
N THR A 1095 26.17 15.94 34.63
CA THR A 1095 26.92 16.95 33.88
C THR A 1095 27.75 17.82 34.82
N LEU A 1096 29.06 17.88 34.58
CA LEU A 1096 30.00 18.80 35.22
C LEU A 1096 30.22 20.02 34.33
N LEU A 1097 30.50 21.17 34.96
CA LEU A 1097 30.92 22.41 34.32
C LEU A 1097 32.28 22.81 34.87
N PHE A 1098 33.26 22.92 33.96
CA PHE A 1098 34.61 23.38 34.23
C PHE A 1098 34.74 24.82 33.75
N ARG A 1099 34.99 25.79 34.63
CA ARG A 1099 35.12 27.22 34.29
C ARG A 1099 36.57 27.69 34.35
N PHE A 1100 36.86 28.73 33.57
CA PHE A 1100 38.15 29.40 33.45
C PHE A 1100 37.96 30.91 33.57
N THR A 1101 38.89 31.60 34.23
CA THR A 1101 38.90 33.09 34.24
C THR A 1101 39.33 33.70 32.91
N TYR A 1102 39.84 32.88 31.98
CA TYR A 1102 40.34 33.28 30.65
C TYR A 1102 39.74 32.40 29.54
N PRO A 1103 39.60 32.91 28.29
CA PRO A 1103 39.02 32.14 27.20
C PRO A 1103 39.95 31.02 26.70
N ILE A 1104 39.40 29.83 26.53
CA ILE A 1104 40.09 28.61 26.07
C ILE A 1104 39.64 28.22 24.66
N ARG A 1105 40.58 27.80 23.80
CA ARG A 1105 40.30 27.58 22.36
C ARG A 1105 39.77 26.18 22.01
N HIS A 1106 40.09 25.16 22.82
CA HIS A 1106 39.77 23.76 22.51
C HIS A 1106 39.41 22.96 23.77
N THR A 1107 38.34 22.16 23.69
CA THR A 1107 37.90 21.25 24.76
C THR A 1107 38.93 20.18 25.13
N SER A 1108 39.85 19.87 24.21
CA SER A 1108 41.00 18.97 24.45
C SER A 1108 41.90 19.40 25.62
N TYR A 1109 41.92 20.69 25.98
CA TYR A 1109 42.63 21.18 27.15
C TYR A 1109 42.06 20.58 28.44
N VAL A 1110 40.73 20.64 28.60
CA VAL A 1110 40.01 20.06 29.74
C VAL A 1110 40.11 18.54 29.75
N ARG A 1111 39.99 17.88 28.59
CA ARG A 1111 40.21 16.43 28.48
C ARG A 1111 41.62 16.00 28.95
N ASN A 1112 42.65 16.81 28.69
CA ASN A 1112 44.00 16.56 29.17
C ASN A 1112 44.17 16.85 30.68
N ILE A 1113 43.44 17.81 31.26
CA ILE A 1113 43.39 18.00 32.72
C ILE A 1113 42.80 16.75 33.38
N PHE A 1114 41.65 16.26 32.90
CA PHE A 1114 41.01 15.05 33.44
C PHE A 1114 41.95 13.83 33.39
N ARG A 1115 42.59 13.57 32.24
CA ARG A 1115 43.56 12.46 32.09
C ARG A 1115 44.81 12.58 32.99
N LYS A 1116 45.20 13.80 33.41
CA LYS A 1116 46.39 14.02 34.25
C LYS A 1116 46.10 14.04 35.75
N HIS A 1117 44.99 14.65 36.18
CA HIS A 1117 44.60 14.71 37.59
C HIS A 1117 43.91 13.43 38.05
N PHE A 1118 43.02 12.86 37.23
CA PHE A 1118 42.22 11.70 37.58
C PHE A 1118 42.69 10.46 36.81
N THR A 1119 43.91 10.02 37.09
CA THR A 1119 44.56 8.86 36.44
C THR A 1119 43.77 7.56 36.56
N ASP A 1120 42.90 7.46 37.55
CA ASP A 1120 42.21 6.23 37.95
C ASP A 1120 40.76 6.20 37.44
N LEU A 1121 40.30 7.29 36.79
CA LEU A 1121 39.05 7.29 36.02
C LEU A 1121 39.27 6.51 34.71
N PRO A 1122 38.40 5.53 34.37
CA PRO A 1122 38.39 4.91 33.06
C PRO A 1122 38.22 5.97 31.96
N GLU A 1123 38.88 5.78 30.82
CA GLU A 1123 38.83 6.76 29.70
C GLU A 1123 37.41 6.95 29.14
N ASP A 1124 36.54 5.96 29.34
CA ASP A 1124 35.12 5.97 29.01
C ASP A 1124 34.19 6.60 30.07
N ALA A 1125 34.72 6.97 31.25
CA ALA A 1125 33.94 7.50 32.36
C ALA A 1125 33.48 8.96 32.17
N VAL A 1126 34.25 9.76 31.39
CA VAL A 1126 33.95 11.18 31.12
C VAL A 1126 33.80 11.41 29.62
N LYS A 1127 32.62 11.88 29.19
CA LYS A 1127 32.21 11.97 27.78
C LYS A 1127 31.67 13.36 27.43
N ARG A 1128 31.51 13.61 26.12
CA ARG A 1128 30.78 14.78 25.55
C ARG A 1128 31.25 16.17 26.03
N PHE A 1129 32.54 16.45 25.89
CA PHE A 1129 33.09 17.77 26.19
C PHE A 1129 32.60 18.82 25.16
N ASN A 1130 31.74 19.76 25.58
CA ASN A 1130 31.26 20.88 24.76
C ASN A 1130 31.69 22.23 25.36
N MET A 1131 32.08 23.18 24.51
CA MET A 1131 32.48 24.54 24.93
C MET A 1131 31.26 25.43 25.20
N THR A 1132 31.31 26.25 26.25
CA THR A 1132 30.35 27.33 26.50
C THR A 1132 30.54 28.47 25.49
N LYS A 1133 29.47 29.22 25.21
CA LYS A 1133 29.42 30.26 24.16
C LYS A 1133 30.38 31.43 24.39
N ASP A 1134 30.69 31.73 25.65
CA ASP A 1134 31.69 32.71 26.09
C ASP A 1134 33.15 32.23 25.92
N MET A 1135 33.36 30.96 25.55
CA MET A 1135 34.66 30.28 25.48
C MET A 1135 35.41 30.22 26.83
N GLN A 1136 34.76 30.49 27.96
CA GLN A 1136 35.33 30.49 29.30
C GLN A 1136 34.97 29.24 30.12
N GLY A 1137 34.37 28.23 29.50
CA GLY A 1137 34.04 26.97 30.17
C GLY A 1137 33.80 25.79 29.24
N VAL A 1138 33.84 24.59 29.83
CA VAL A 1138 33.52 23.32 29.15
C VAL A 1138 32.60 22.51 30.05
N VAL A 1139 31.49 22.06 29.48
CA VAL A 1139 30.64 21.03 30.10
C VAL A 1139 31.05 19.64 29.64
N CYS A 1140 31.02 18.65 30.53
CA CYS A 1140 31.23 17.24 30.23
C CYS A 1140 30.27 16.35 31.05
N ASP A 1141 29.96 15.15 30.55
CA ASP A 1141 29.18 14.15 31.29
C ASP A 1141 30.13 13.17 31.99
N ILE A 1142 30.00 13.00 33.31
CA ILE A 1142 30.68 11.94 34.07
C ILE A 1142 29.68 10.85 34.48
N SER A 1143 30.11 9.58 34.48
CA SER A 1143 29.30 8.49 35.03
C SER A 1143 29.13 8.67 36.54
N THR A 1144 27.89 8.62 37.03
CA THR A 1144 27.51 8.91 38.42
C THR A 1144 28.10 7.90 39.41
N GLN A 1145 28.49 6.71 38.95
CA GLN A 1145 29.20 5.70 39.76
C GLN A 1145 30.64 6.08 40.14
N TYR A 1146 31.19 7.16 39.56
CA TYR A 1146 32.54 7.67 39.83
C TYR A 1146 32.54 9.12 40.33
N LEU A 1147 31.37 9.62 40.75
CA LEU A 1147 31.16 10.99 41.23
C LEU A 1147 30.62 10.94 42.65
N GLU A 1148 31.47 11.33 43.60
CA GLU A 1148 31.14 11.54 45.00
C GLU A 1148 31.27 13.03 45.35
N ILE A 1149 30.54 13.48 46.35
CA ILE A 1149 30.59 14.86 46.87
C ILE A 1149 30.74 14.73 48.38
N ASP A 1150 31.78 15.35 48.93
CA ASP A 1150 32.10 15.31 50.35
C ASP A 1150 31.15 16.21 51.18
N GLU A 1151 31.16 16.08 52.51
CA GLU A 1151 30.32 16.90 53.42
C GLU A 1151 30.60 18.41 53.28
N ASP A 1152 31.85 18.78 53.00
CA ASP A 1152 32.29 20.16 52.68
C ASP A 1152 31.97 20.61 51.24
N GLY A 1153 31.28 19.79 50.45
CA GLY A 1153 30.86 20.12 49.07
C GLY A 1153 31.91 19.91 47.98
N HIS A 1154 33.09 19.37 48.31
CA HIS A 1154 34.16 19.10 47.35
C HIS A 1154 33.84 17.89 46.45
N LEU A 1155 34.22 17.99 45.17
CA LEU A 1155 34.02 16.93 44.18
C LEU A 1155 35.13 15.87 44.24
N ILE A 1156 34.75 14.61 44.41
CA ILE A 1156 35.64 13.46 44.39
C ILE A 1156 35.33 12.64 43.14
N LEU A 1157 36.29 12.55 42.22
CA LEU A 1157 36.13 11.83 40.95
C LEU A 1157 37.06 10.63 40.91
N GLY A 1158 36.49 9.42 40.83
CA GLY A 1158 37.27 8.17 40.81
C GLY A 1158 38.21 7.98 42.01
N GLY A 1159 37.82 8.47 43.20
CA GLY A 1159 38.63 8.40 44.42
C GLY A 1159 39.66 9.53 44.60
N LYS A 1160 39.69 10.55 43.73
CA LYS A 1160 40.55 11.73 43.86
C LYS A 1160 39.74 13.02 43.96
N GLN A 1161 40.03 13.82 44.99
CA GLN A 1161 39.40 15.11 45.24
C GLN A 1161 39.91 16.18 44.26
N TRP A 1162 39.01 17.03 43.76
CA TRP A 1162 39.34 18.25 43.05
C TRP A 1162 39.49 19.43 44.01
N TYR A 1163 40.48 20.28 43.75
CA TYR A 1163 40.68 21.55 44.44
C TYR A 1163 40.63 22.67 43.41
N ASP A 1164 39.74 23.65 43.64
CA ASP A 1164 39.65 24.83 42.81
C ASP A 1164 40.91 25.70 42.94
N ALA A 1165 41.28 26.35 41.84
CA ALA A 1165 42.39 27.29 41.77
C ALA A 1165 41.89 28.66 41.32
N GLU A 1166 42.65 29.72 41.58
CA GLU A 1166 42.29 31.12 41.24
C GLU A 1166 41.89 31.34 39.76
N THR A 1167 42.30 30.43 38.87
CA THR A 1167 42.01 30.51 37.42
C THR A 1167 41.07 29.42 36.89
N THR A 1168 40.73 28.41 37.70
CA THR A 1168 39.96 27.23 37.26
C THR A 1168 39.06 26.68 38.37
N THR A 1169 37.77 26.52 38.08
CA THR A 1169 36.81 25.86 38.99
C THR A 1169 36.06 24.71 38.33
N LEU A 1170 35.63 23.72 39.12
CA LEU A 1170 34.84 22.58 38.66
C LEU A 1170 33.61 22.40 39.55
N GLU A 1171 32.42 22.47 38.95
CA GLU A 1171 31.14 22.32 39.65
C GLU A 1171 30.22 21.30 38.97
N VAL A 1172 29.25 20.74 39.70
CA VAL A 1172 28.12 20.04 39.08
C VAL A 1172 27.19 21.10 38.49
N ALA A 1173 26.91 21.00 37.19
CA ALA A 1173 26.03 21.94 36.52
C ALA A 1173 24.60 21.81 37.08
N LYS A 1174 24.05 22.90 37.64
CA LYS A 1174 22.63 22.98 38.06
C LYS A 1174 21.71 23.25 36.88
N GLU A 1175 22.16 24.11 35.96
CA GLU A 1175 21.52 24.43 34.70
C GLU A 1175 22.54 24.29 33.55
N LEU A 1176 22.06 24.07 32.33
CA LEU A 1176 22.95 23.92 31.17
C LEU A 1176 23.28 25.30 30.57
N PRO A 1177 24.55 25.74 30.54
CA PRO A 1177 24.92 27.02 29.93
C PRO A 1177 24.69 27.04 28.42
N GLU A 1178 24.61 28.23 27.81
CA GLU A 1178 24.62 28.33 26.35
C GLU A 1178 25.92 27.75 25.76
N LEU A 1179 25.80 26.80 24.84
CA LEU A 1179 26.94 26.09 24.24
C LEU A 1179 27.23 26.57 22.81
N VAL A 1180 28.49 26.50 22.40
CA VAL A 1180 28.90 26.76 21.01
C VAL A 1180 28.22 25.75 20.07
N GLN A 1181 27.48 26.25 19.08
CA GLN A 1181 26.84 25.40 18.07
C GLN A 1181 27.89 24.69 17.20
N THR A 1182 28.16 23.42 17.52
CA THR A 1182 29.05 22.58 16.72
C THR A 1182 28.34 22.11 15.45
N ASN A 1183 28.71 22.69 14.31
CA ASN A 1183 28.40 22.14 12.99
C ASN A 1183 29.02 20.74 12.87
N LYS A 1184 28.20 19.69 13.02
CA LYS A 1184 28.62 18.29 12.92
C LYS A 1184 28.89 17.89 11.47
N SER A 1185 30.02 18.34 10.93
CA SER A 1185 30.55 17.93 9.62
C SER A 1185 32.05 17.59 9.62
N PHE A 1186 32.75 17.73 10.76
CA PHE A 1186 34.18 17.41 10.87
C PHE A 1186 34.51 16.61 12.15
N GLU A 1187 34.06 15.36 12.20
CA GLU A 1187 34.63 14.36 13.13
C GLU A 1187 34.44 12.93 12.58
N ARG A 1188 35.09 12.65 11.44
CA ARG A 1188 35.16 11.30 10.87
C ARG A 1188 36.42 11.04 10.04
N ASN A 1189 37.59 11.20 10.67
CA ASN A 1189 38.77 10.39 10.34
C ASN A 1189 39.80 10.47 11.48
N GLY A 1190 39.97 9.36 12.17
CA GLY A 1190 40.92 9.15 13.26
C GLY A 1190 41.25 7.66 13.40
N GLY A 1191 41.30 6.94 12.28
CA GLY A 1191 41.68 5.54 12.23
C GLY A 1191 43.18 5.39 12.39
N PHE A 1192 43.60 4.58 13.37
CA PHE A 1192 44.99 4.17 13.53
C PHE A 1192 45.52 3.55 12.23
N SER A 1193 46.68 4.01 11.77
CA SER A 1193 47.47 3.31 10.77
C SER A 1193 48.95 3.40 11.15
N ASN A 1194 49.50 2.32 11.69
CA ASN A 1194 50.95 2.15 11.79
C ASN A 1194 51.55 2.17 10.38
N GLY A 1195 52.45 3.11 10.13
CA GLY A 1195 53.23 3.19 8.90
C GLY A 1195 54.68 3.51 9.25
N TYR A 1196 55.55 2.51 9.18
CA TYR A 1196 56.98 2.70 9.37
C TYR A 1196 57.52 3.69 8.33
N GLY A 1197 58.37 4.62 8.76
CA GLY A 1197 58.82 5.73 7.92
C GLY A 1197 59.82 5.33 6.85
N ASN A 1198 60.10 6.27 5.94
CA ASN A 1198 61.39 6.32 5.25
C ASN A 1198 61.81 7.78 5.01
N ASN A 1199 63.11 8.03 5.10
CA ASN A 1199 63.71 9.36 4.93
C ASN A 1199 63.73 9.81 3.46
N GLY A 1200 63.71 11.13 3.23
CA GLY A 1200 63.75 11.71 1.88
C GLY A 1200 64.07 13.20 1.87
N TYR A 1201 65.33 13.54 2.20
CA TYR A 1201 66.05 14.80 1.99
C TYR A 1201 65.30 15.97 1.32
N GLY A 1202 65.28 17.12 2.00
CA GLY A 1202 64.93 18.40 1.37
C GLY A 1202 66.08 19.01 0.56
N ASN A 1203 65.77 19.92 -0.37
CA ASN A 1203 66.75 20.89 -0.85
C ASN A 1203 66.12 22.23 -1.27
N SER A 1204 66.53 23.27 -0.55
CA SER A 1204 66.82 24.66 -0.94
C SER A 1204 66.47 25.18 -2.34
N GLY A 1205 65.87 26.38 -2.36
CA GLY A 1205 66.56 27.56 -2.94
C GLY A 1205 66.01 28.19 -4.22
N TYR A 1206 65.79 29.52 -4.17
CA TYR A 1206 65.71 30.52 -5.26
C TYR A 1206 64.74 30.25 -6.44
N GLY A 1207 63.86 31.15 -6.88
CA GLY A 1207 63.71 32.59 -6.64
C GLY A 1207 63.96 33.39 -7.92
N ASN A 1208 62.89 33.96 -8.53
CA ASN A 1208 63.01 35.22 -9.29
C ASN A 1208 61.65 35.92 -9.48
N ASN A 1209 61.70 37.20 -9.88
CA ASN A 1209 60.62 38.18 -9.78
C ASN A 1209 60.23 38.78 -11.15
N ASN A 1210 59.23 39.68 -11.15
CA ASN A 1210 58.67 40.49 -12.27
C ASN A 1210 57.61 39.80 -13.17
N GLY A 1211 56.49 40.45 -13.52
CA GLY A 1211 55.97 41.74 -13.04
C GLY A 1211 54.86 42.34 -13.92
N TYR A 1212 54.01 43.20 -13.32
CA TYR A 1212 52.97 44.05 -13.95
C TYR A 1212 51.76 43.31 -14.59
N LYS A 1213 50.52 43.81 -14.55
CA LYS A 1213 50.05 45.22 -14.49
C LYS A 1213 48.68 45.36 -13.76
N ASN A 1214 48.38 46.58 -13.29
CA ASN A 1214 47.25 46.94 -12.41
C ASN A 1214 45.83 46.86 -13.03
N GLY A 1215 44.82 46.74 -12.16
CA GLY A 1215 43.39 46.93 -12.46
C GLY A 1215 42.52 46.93 -11.18
N TYR A 1216 42.64 47.96 -10.34
CA TYR A 1216 42.00 48.09 -9.01
C TYR A 1216 40.50 48.46 -9.05
N GLY A 1217 39.75 48.12 -7.98
CA GLY A 1217 38.48 48.77 -7.61
C GLY A 1217 37.34 47.79 -7.26
N ASN A 1218 37.23 47.24 -6.04
CA ASN A 1218 36.57 47.81 -4.84
C ASN A 1218 35.12 48.32 -5.03
N ASN A 1219 34.19 48.16 -4.09
CA ASN A 1219 34.02 47.18 -3.00
C ASN A 1219 32.63 47.33 -2.36
N ASN A 1220 32.18 46.29 -1.64
CA ASN A 1220 31.30 46.31 -0.45
C ASN A 1220 29.92 46.99 -0.46
N GLY A 1221 29.01 46.29 0.23
CA GLY A 1221 27.64 46.66 0.59
C GLY A 1221 26.99 45.44 1.26
#